data_AF-A0A8S1L8A6-F1
#
_entry.id   AF-A0A8S1L8A6-F1
#
_cell.length_a   1.000
_cell.length_b   1.000
_cell.length_c   1.000
_cell.angle_alpha   90.00
_cell.angle_beta   90.00
_cell.angle_gamma   90.00
#
_symmetry.space_group_name_H-M   'P 1'
#
loop_
_entity.id
_entity.type
_entity.pdbx_description
1 polymer ?
#
loop_
_entity_poly.entity_id
_entity_poly.type
_entity_poly.pdbx_seq_one_letter_code
_entity_poly.pdbx_strand_id
1 'polypeptide(L)'
;MIFQSTYQLKSEKKQKEQKQIQQSIKRIKQMMQQFVQAGKQQSNIFKQKAAFRYSYLKELKCIQKRIQLRQQFISFQKRKVVLQIIKIILNKEQIENNQKLKKCSTDNQNALNLNMLQLFQNSQRYVDYIIEQLEKIDKNDLIQNILEIEKNHENSSELVNIGIIWSKLKQYYDNAIQKNIEDFRAFFNKANVFLRKNRFEEALLNYDKAIQINPEYDETYINKASALESLNRFEEALQCCDNVIQKNPENFRVFVQKANILQNLKRFEEALLNYDYAILKNPKYAQTYLNKAIALQSLNRFEEALQYYDQAIQLNSEDFKTYFNKANALQSLNRFEEALQYYDQAIQKNPEDFWAHVNKANAFLRLNRFEEAIQNYDYAILKNPEDFNGYFNKASALYGLNRFEEAIQNYDLAIQQNPEDFRAFFHKANALYSLNRFVEALEYYDNSLQINPEYADTYTKKAITLQKLNRYLEALKYYDLAIEKNSEDGFIYNNKANALESLNKLEEAIKLCDYVILNCPENFMAFFIKAYALESLYRFEEALEYYDYAIQKNSEDFRAFLHKANTLQSLNKFEEALKYYDQAIQKNPEDALIYNNKAQALESLNRFEEAIQNYDYSIKKNPEDPLTYFNKANALQSLNRFQEALEYYDYAIQKNPEDFRAFLNKANTLLSLNRFEEAIQNYDYAIQKNPEDFMAFLNKGIALKSLNRFEEALEYYDYAIQKNPEDFKSFFNKAIALQSLNRFEEAIQNYDYAIQKNPEDFNAYFNKANTLQSLKRFEESLEFYDYAIQINPKYSETYINRGISLQNLNRFEQSLQYCDFAIQKNPKNVRAYFNKAIALQSLNRFEEALKYYDYATQLNPANAHIYIQKANTLKKLNRFKEAFQLFQETKTKYLKS
;
A
#
# COMPACT_ATOMS: atom_id res chain seq x y z
N MET A 1 -6.06 -62.20 -29.69
CA MET A 1 -6.23 -61.85 -28.26
C MET A 1 -5.78 -60.43 -27.85
N ILE A 2 -4.95 -59.69 -28.61
CA ILE A 2 -4.65 -58.27 -28.28
C ILE A 2 -5.47 -57.27 -29.15
N PHE A 3 -6.12 -57.76 -30.21
CA PHE A 3 -7.03 -56.96 -31.06
C PHE A 3 -8.50 -56.97 -30.62
N GLN A 4 -8.82 -57.47 -29.41
CA GLN A 4 -10.21 -57.82 -29.05
C GLN A 4 -10.64 -57.51 -27.60
N SER A 5 -9.90 -56.70 -26.82
CA SER A 5 -10.26 -56.50 -25.39
C SER A 5 -10.06 -55.13 -24.72
N THR A 6 -9.58 -54.05 -25.38
CA THR A 6 -9.55 -52.71 -24.71
C THR A 6 -9.92 -51.50 -25.57
N TYR A 7 -9.93 -51.59 -26.91
CA TYR A 7 -10.58 -50.56 -27.73
C TYR A 7 -12.12 -50.60 -27.61
N GLN A 8 -12.65 -51.74 -27.11
CA GLN A 8 -14.03 -51.91 -26.63
C GLN A 8 -14.36 -51.08 -25.37
N LEU A 9 -13.38 -50.48 -24.68
CA LEU A 9 -13.61 -49.72 -23.41
C LEU A 9 -13.60 -48.18 -23.55
N LYS A 10 -13.21 -47.61 -24.71
CA LYS A 10 -13.34 -46.16 -24.96
C LYS A 10 -14.44 -45.81 -25.98
N SER A 11 -14.92 -46.77 -26.78
CA SER A 11 -16.12 -46.60 -27.60
C SER A 11 -17.41 -46.57 -26.76
N GLU A 12 -17.41 -47.18 -25.57
CA GLU A 12 -18.54 -47.19 -24.63
C GLU A 12 -18.72 -45.87 -23.86
N LYS A 13 -17.64 -45.13 -23.59
CA LYS A 13 -17.71 -43.80 -22.93
C LYS A 13 -18.27 -42.73 -23.87
N LYS A 14 -17.90 -42.78 -25.16
CA LYS A 14 -18.40 -41.90 -26.22
C LYS A 14 -19.87 -42.17 -26.59
N GLN A 15 -20.31 -43.43 -26.51
CA GLN A 15 -21.72 -43.81 -26.71
C GLN A 15 -22.65 -43.39 -25.56
N LYS A 16 -22.14 -43.28 -24.32
CA LYS A 16 -22.91 -42.77 -23.16
C LYS A 16 -23.19 -41.27 -23.25
N GLU A 17 -22.21 -40.47 -23.68
CA GLU A 17 -22.37 -39.01 -23.87
C GLU A 17 -23.30 -38.68 -25.05
N GLN A 18 -23.21 -39.40 -26.17
CA GLN A 18 -24.14 -39.23 -27.29
C GLN A 18 -25.59 -39.62 -26.94
N LYS A 19 -25.81 -40.62 -26.08
CA LYS A 19 -27.15 -41.00 -25.61
C LYS A 19 -27.78 -39.94 -24.69
N GLN A 20 -26.98 -39.29 -23.83
CA GLN A 20 -27.45 -38.17 -23.00
C GLN A 20 -27.87 -36.95 -23.84
N ILE A 21 -27.09 -36.62 -24.88
CA ILE A 21 -27.42 -35.53 -25.80
C ILE A 21 -28.70 -35.84 -26.61
N GLN A 22 -28.88 -37.08 -27.08
CA GLN A 22 -30.10 -37.50 -27.77
C GLN A 22 -31.35 -37.53 -26.87
N GLN A 23 -31.21 -37.85 -25.57
CA GLN A 23 -32.33 -37.78 -24.61
C GLN A 23 -32.76 -36.34 -24.33
N SER A 24 -31.83 -35.39 -24.27
CA SER A 24 -32.12 -33.96 -24.13
C SER A 24 -32.86 -33.40 -25.36
N ILE A 25 -32.45 -33.79 -26.57
CA ILE A 25 -33.14 -33.43 -27.82
C ILE A 25 -34.56 -34.03 -27.88
N LYS A 26 -34.76 -35.25 -27.35
CA LYS A 26 -36.08 -35.90 -27.28
C LYS A 26 -37.04 -35.17 -26.32
N ARG A 27 -36.54 -34.67 -25.18
CA ARG A 27 -37.32 -33.85 -24.22
C ARG A 27 -37.76 -32.52 -24.83
N ILE A 28 -36.90 -31.84 -25.59
CA ILE A 28 -37.23 -30.59 -26.29
C ILE A 28 -38.27 -30.85 -27.39
N LYS A 29 -38.17 -31.97 -28.13
CA LYS A 29 -39.18 -32.36 -29.14
C LYS A 29 -40.53 -32.75 -28.52
N GLN A 30 -40.56 -33.34 -27.33
CA GLN A 30 -41.82 -33.63 -26.61
C GLN A 30 -42.52 -32.35 -26.12
N MET A 31 -41.77 -31.31 -25.70
CA MET A 31 -42.33 -29.98 -25.43
C MET A 31 -42.94 -29.35 -26.70
N MET A 32 -42.27 -29.46 -27.85
CA MET A 32 -42.82 -29.00 -29.14
C MET A 32 -44.07 -29.79 -29.58
N GLN A 33 -44.19 -31.07 -29.23
CA GLN A 33 -45.38 -31.89 -29.52
C GLN A 33 -46.57 -31.57 -28.62
N GLN A 34 -46.35 -31.17 -27.36
CA GLN A 34 -47.41 -30.72 -26.45
C GLN A 34 -48.00 -29.35 -26.86
N PHE A 35 -47.18 -28.45 -27.42
CA PHE A 35 -47.66 -27.20 -28.03
C PHE A 35 -48.48 -27.43 -29.31
N VAL A 36 -48.18 -28.49 -30.06
CA VAL A 36 -48.89 -28.88 -31.28
C VAL A 36 -50.20 -29.65 -30.99
N GLN A 37 -50.35 -30.24 -29.81
CA GLN A 37 -51.58 -30.93 -29.39
C GLN A 37 -52.64 -30.02 -28.74
N ALA A 38 -52.26 -28.85 -28.21
CA ALA A 38 -53.22 -27.86 -27.70
C ALA A 38 -53.90 -27.00 -28.80
N GLY A 39 -53.39 -27.03 -30.03
CA GLY A 39 -53.91 -26.21 -31.15
C GLY A 39 -54.79 -26.95 -32.16
N LYS A 40 -55.09 -28.24 -31.94
CA LYS A 40 -56.02 -29.01 -32.78
C LYS A 40 -57.33 -29.25 -32.04
N GLN A 41 -58.28 -28.32 -32.16
CA GLN A 41 -59.70 -28.68 -32.23
C GLN A 41 -60.51 -27.52 -32.83
N GLN A 42 -61.33 -27.88 -33.81
CA GLN A 42 -62.37 -27.10 -34.51
C GLN A 42 -61.98 -26.17 -35.67
N SER A 43 -62.20 -26.74 -36.86
CA SER A 43 -63.12 -26.24 -37.89
C SER A 43 -62.49 -26.07 -39.28
N ASN A 44 -62.44 -27.23 -39.95
CA ASN A 44 -62.57 -27.33 -41.40
C ASN A 44 -63.86 -26.64 -41.85
N ILE A 45 -63.75 -25.66 -42.75
CA ILE A 45 -64.68 -25.38 -43.88
C ILE A 45 -64.28 -24.11 -44.67
N PHE A 46 -63.24 -23.35 -44.28
CA PHE A 46 -62.70 -22.26 -45.11
C PHE A 46 -61.42 -22.59 -45.91
N LYS A 47 -60.94 -23.84 -45.87
CA LYS A 47 -59.67 -24.27 -46.49
C LYS A 47 -59.75 -24.67 -47.97
N GLN A 48 -60.91 -24.64 -48.64
CA GLN A 48 -60.98 -24.97 -50.07
C GLN A 48 -61.20 -23.78 -51.03
N LYS A 49 -61.43 -22.54 -50.55
CA LYS A 49 -61.51 -21.35 -51.44
C LYS A 49 -60.32 -20.40 -51.38
N ALA A 50 -59.38 -20.56 -50.44
CA ALA A 50 -58.17 -19.74 -50.35
C ALA A 50 -56.97 -20.31 -51.16
N ALA A 51 -56.94 -21.61 -51.45
CA ALA A 51 -55.82 -22.25 -52.15
C ALA A 51 -55.73 -21.89 -53.65
N PHE A 52 -56.86 -21.63 -54.30
CA PHE A 52 -56.87 -21.23 -55.71
C PHE A 52 -56.48 -19.76 -55.93
N ARG A 53 -56.83 -18.86 -55.00
CA ARG A 53 -56.45 -17.44 -55.08
C ARG A 53 -54.98 -17.20 -54.68
N TYR A 54 -54.44 -18.03 -53.79
CA TYR A 54 -53.05 -17.92 -53.34
C TYR A 54 -52.03 -18.45 -54.36
N SER A 55 -52.41 -19.40 -55.23
CA SER A 55 -51.53 -19.88 -56.31
C SER A 55 -51.35 -18.83 -57.42
N TYR A 56 -52.44 -18.18 -57.85
CA TYR A 56 -52.42 -17.19 -58.94
C TYR A 56 -51.74 -15.86 -58.54
N LEU A 57 -51.90 -15.41 -57.29
CA LEU A 57 -51.21 -14.23 -56.74
C LEU A 57 -49.71 -14.48 -56.50
N LYS A 58 -49.31 -15.73 -56.27
CA LYS A 58 -47.90 -16.11 -56.10
C LYS A 58 -47.18 -16.19 -57.45
N GLU A 59 -47.86 -16.59 -58.53
CA GLU A 59 -47.30 -16.54 -59.89
C GLU A 59 -47.23 -15.12 -60.46
N LEU A 60 -48.23 -14.26 -60.26
CA LEU A 60 -48.16 -12.84 -60.65
C LEU A 60 -47.08 -12.05 -59.89
N LYS A 61 -46.93 -12.28 -58.58
CA LYS A 61 -45.81 -11.71 -57.81
C LYS A 61 -44.46 -12.32 -58.19
N CYS A 62 -44.38 -13.59 -58.58
CA CYS A 62 -43.15 -14.19 -59.11
C CYS A 62 -42.78 -13.66 -60.51
N ILE A 63 -43.74 -13.29 -61.35
CA ILE A 63 -43.49 -12.69 -62.68
C ILE A 63 -43.08 -11.21 -62.54
N GLN A 64 -43.74 -10.42 -61.69
CA GLN A 64 -43.31 -9.05 -61.37
C GLN A 64 -41.91 -9.02 -60.71
N LYS A 65 -41.64 -9.94 -59.78
CA LYS A 65 -40.33 -10.08 -59.14
C LYS A 65 -39.26 -10.61 -60.11
N ARG A 66 -39.61 -11.44 -61.10
CA ARG A 66 -38.70 -11.86 -62.20
C ARG A 66 -38.44 -10.77 -63.24
N ILE A 67 -39.38 -9.84 -63.48
CA ILE A 67 -39.19 -8.67 -64.36
C ILE A 67 -38.32 -7.63 -63.64
N GLN A 68 -38.57 -7.37 -62.35
CA GLN A 68 -37.76 -6.49 -61.51
C GLN A 68 -36.35 -7.07 -61.24
N LEU A 69 -36.24 -8.38 -61.03
CA LEU A 69 -34.95 -9.09 -60.98
C LEU A 69 -34.27 -9.15 -62.36
N ARG A 70 -34.97 -9.22 -63.49
CA ARG A 70 -34.32 -9.11 -64.83
C ARG A 70 -33.81 -7.70 -65.12
N GLN A 71 -34.52 -6.65 -64.69
CA GLN A 71 -34.06 -5.26 -64.81
C GLN A 71 -32.88 -4.96 -63.85
N GLN A 72 -32.92 -5.47 -62.61
CA GLN A 72 -31.79 -5.42 -61.68
C GLN A 72 -30.62 -6.33 -62.10
N PHE A 73 -30.86 -7.47 -62.73
CA PHE A 73 -29.80 -8.38 -63.21
C PHE A 73 -29.08 -7.82 -64.45
N ILE A 74 -29.75 -7.01 -65.27
CA ILE A 74 -29.13 -6.28 -66.40
C ILE A 74 -28.25 -5.11 -65.91
N SER A 75 -28.64 -4.38 -64.85
CA SER A 75 -27.78 -3.35 -64.24
C SER A 75 -26.66 -3.93 -63.37
N PHE A 76 -26.94 -5.03 -62.67
CA PHE A 76 -25.98 -5.77 -61.86
C PHE A 76 -24.93 -6.52 -62.71
N GLN A 77 -25.29 -7.06 -63.89
CA GLN A 77 -24.33 -7.63 -64.85
C GLN A 77 -23.40 -6.55 -65.43
N LYS A 78 -23.90 -5.35 -65.76
CA LYS A 78 -23.03 -4.22 -66.17
C LYS A 78 -22.07 -3.78 -65.06
N ARG A 79 -22.55 -3.68 -63.80
CA ARG A 79 -21.71 -3.38 -62.62
C ARG A 79 -20.66 -4.46 -62.31
N LYS A 80 -21.03 -5.75 -62.41
CA LYS A 80 -20.10 -6.87 -62.17
C LYS A 80 -19.04 -6.98 -63.26
N VAL A 81 -19.39 -6.68 -64.51
CA VAL A 81 -18.45 -6.64 -65.64
C VAL A 81 -17.45 -5.50 -65.48
N VAL A 82 -17.88 -4.30 -65.08
CA VAL A 82 -16.96 -3.17 -64.81
C VAL A 82 -16.06 -3.46 -63.59
N LEU A 83 -16.60 -4.02 -62.50
CA LEU A 83 -15.82 -4.44 -61.33
C LEU A 83 -14.87 -5.61 -61.60
N GLN A 84 -15.25 -6.58 -62.44
CA GLN A 84 -14.37 -7.66 -62.89
C GLN A 84 -13.31 -7.16 -63.87
N ILE A 85 -13.62 -6.21 -64.75
CA ILE A 85 -12.64 -5.59 -65.65
C ILE A 85 -11.61 -4.79 -64.82
N ILE A 86 -12.05 -3.99 -63.84
CA ILE A 86 -11.14 -3.25 -62.95
C ILE A 86 -10.29 -4.21 -62.08
N LYS A 87 -10.89 -5.27 -61.50
CA LYS A 87 -10.13 -6.28 -60.72
C LYS A 87 -9.18 -7.14 -61.59
N ILE A 88 -9.56 -7.50 -62.82
CA ILE A 88 -8.71 -8.26 -63.75
C ILE A 88 -7.54 -7.38 -64.22
N ILE A 89 -7.76 -6.09 -64.43
CA ILE A 89 -6.73 -5.14 -64.88
C ILE A 89 -5.74 -4.80 -63.76
N LEU A 90 -6.21 -4.53 -62.54
CA LEU A 90 -5.35 -4.28 -61.37
C LEU A 90 -4.51 -5.52 -60.98
N ASN A 91 -5.09 -6.72 -61.08
CA ASN A 91 -4.34 -7.96 -60.84
C ASN A 91 -3.34 -8.29 -61.96
N LYS A 92 -3.58 -7.88 -63.21
CA LYS A 92 -2.64 -8.10 -64.31
C LYS A 92 -1.41 -7.18 -64.21
N GLU A 93 -1.60 -5.96 -63.74
CA GLU A 93 -0.53 -5.01 -63.39
C GLU A 93 0.36 -5.57 -62.27
N GLN A 94 -0.23 -6.18 -61.24
CA GLN A 94 0.50 -6.84 -60.15
C GLN A 94 1.26 -8.11 -60.60
N ILE A 95 0.72 -8.87 -61.56
CA ILE A 95 1.36 -10.10 -62.09
C ILE A 95 2.49 -9.77 -63.08
N GLU A 96 2.33 -8.78 -63.95
CA GLU A 96 3.37 -8.34 -64.89
C GLU A 96 4.50 -7.56 -64.18
N ASN A 97 4.18 -6.77 -63.16
CA ASN A 97 5.18 -6.12 -62.28
C ASN A 97 6.01 -7.18 -61.53
N ASN A 98 5.38 -8.23 -60.99
CA ASN A 98 6.08 -9.32 -60.30
C ASN A 98 6.88 -10.25 -61.24
N GLN A 99 6.51 -10.40 -62.51
CA GLN A 99 7.25 -11.22 -63.48
C GLN A 99 8.47 -10.51 -64.09
N LYS A 100 8.45 -9.18 -64.24
CA LYS A 100 9.61 -8.40 -64.74
C LYS A 100 10.63 -8.08 -63.64
N LEU A 101 10.19 -7.84 -62.40
CA LEU A 101 11.08 -7.69 -61.24
C LEU A 101 11.88 -8.97 -60.93
N LYS A 102 11.36 -10.15 -61.30
CA LYS A 102 12.09 -11.44 -61.16
C LYS A 102 13.18 -11.69 -62.22
N LYS A 103 13.33 -10.84 -63.24
CA LYS A 103 14.32 -11.00 -64.33
C LYS A 103 15.45 -9.96 -64.37
N CYS A 104 15.50 -9.01 -63.44
CA CYS A 104 16.60 -8.04 -63.35
C CYS A 104 17.44 -8.32 -62.10
N SER A 105 18.51 -9.11 -62.26
CA SER A 105 19.63 -9.14 -61.33
C SER A 105 20.66 -8.09 -61.76
N THR A 106 21.00 -7.19 -60.84
CA THR A 106 22.20 -6.35 -60.73
C THR A 106 22.59 -5.42 -61.90
N ASP A 107 22.74 -4.14 -61.53
CA ASP A 107 23.48 -3.05 -62.18
C ASP A 107 22.99 -2.52 -63.53
N ASN A 108 22.10 -1.50 -63.49
CA ASN A 108 22.19 -0.30 -64.34
C ASN A 108 21.06 0.72 -64.05
N GLN A 109 21.40 1.86 -63.45
CA GLN A 109 20.48 2.97 -63.15
C GLN A 109 19.84 3.59 -64.41
N ASN A 110 20.49 3.49 -65.57
CA ASN A 110 19.95 3.99 -66.85
C ASN A 110 18.85 3.07 -67.43
N ALA A 111 18.88 1.77 -67.13
CA ALA A 111 17.81 0.85 -67.53
C ALA A 111 16.55 1.02 -66.66
N LEU A 112 16.72 1.46 -65.40
CA LEU A 112 15.61 1.77 -64.50
C LEU A 112 14.84 3.01 -64.97
N ASN A 113 15.53 4.06 -65.41
CA ASN A 113 14.88 5.27 -65.92
C ASN A 113 14.19 5.05 -67.28
N LEU A 114 14.77 4.25 -68.19
CA LEU A 114 14.10 3.88 -69.44
C LEU A 114 12.88 2.98 -69.18
N ASN A 115 13.01 1.99 -68.27
CA ASN A 115 11.88 1.13 -67.90
C ASN A 115 10.79 1.88 -67.13
N MET A 116 11.13 2.87 -66.28
CA MET A 116 10.16 3.74 -65.61
C MET A 116 9.44 4.65 -66.60
N LEU A 117 10.12 5.16 -67.62
CA LEU A 117 9.49 5.94 -68.69
C LEU A 117 8.56 5.07 -69.56
N GLN A 118 8.96 3.81 -69.82
CA GLN A 118 8.14 2.84 -70.54
C GLN A 118 6.98 2.28 -69.68
N LEU A 119 7.17 2.18 -68.36
CA LEU A 119 6.14 1.86 -67.36
C LEU A 119 5.11 3.00 -67.27
N PHE A 120 5.55 4.26 -67.26
CA PHE A 120 4.69 5.42 -67.34
C PHE A 120 3.95 5.50 -68.68
N GLN A 121 4.60 5.23 -69.80
CA GLN A 121 3.93 5.22 -71.11
C GLN A 121 2.93 4.06 -71.26
N ASN A 122 3.20 2.91 -70.64
CA ASN A 122 2.28 1.77 -70.64
C ASN A 122 1.11 1.99 -69.67
N SER A 123 1.33 2.51 -68.47
CA SER A 123 0.23 2.89 -67.56
C SER A 123 -0.64 4.00 -68.18
N GLN A 124 -0.03 4.95 -68.90
CA GLN A 124 -0.76 6.02 -69.58
C GLN A 124 -1.58 5.49 -70.76
N ARG A 125 -1.05 4.58 -71.60
CA ARG A 125 -1.82 3.86 -72.64
C ARG A 125 -2.94 2.98 -72.07
N TYR A 126 -2.73 2.37 -70.92
CA TYR A 126 -3.75 1.57 -70.24
C TYR A 126 -4.83 2.42 -69.58
N VAL A 127 -4.48 3.58 -69.01
CA VAL A 127 -5.44 4.58 -68.53
C VAL A 127 -6.20 5.19 -69.71
N ASP A 128 -5.55 5.39 -70.86
CA ASP A 128 -6.23 5.86 -72.07
C ASP A 128 -7.18 4.78 -72.63
N TYR A 129 -6.82 3.50 -72.56
CA TYR A 129 -7.72 2.38 -72.86
C TYR A 129 -8.89 2.26 -71.86
N ILE A 130 -8.64 2.48 -70.57
CA ILE A 130 -9.67 2.57 -69.53
C ILE A 130 -10.63 3.73 -69.85
N ILE A 131 -10.10 4.88 -70.29
CA ILE A 131 -10.92 6.04 -70.70
C ILE A 131 -11.71 5.73 -71.97
N GLU A 132 -11.15 5.06 -72.96
CA GLU A 132 -11.86 4.64 -74.19
C GLU A 132 -12.99 3.63 -73.89
N GLN A 133 -12.84 2.80 -72.86
CA GLN A 133 -13.92 1.92 -72.38
C GLN A 133 -14.93 2.65 -71.47
N LEU A 134 -14.49 3.64 -70.70
CA LEU A 134 -15.33 4.49 -69.84
C LEU A 134 -16.11 5.55 -70.62
N GLU A 135 -15.66 5.93 -71.82
CA GLU A 135 -16.36 6.82 -72.76
C GLU A 135 -17.69 6.25 -73.26
N LYS A 136 -17.91 4.94 -73.07
CA LYS A 136 -19.15 4.22 -73.41
C LYS A 136 -20.14 4.11 -72.24
N ILE A 137 -19.78 4.63 -71.06
CA ILE A 137 -20.62 4.65 -69.84
C ILE A 137 -21.09 6.09 -69.60
N ASP A 138 -22.30 6.27 -69.06
CA ASP A 138 -22.76 7.60 -68.62
C ASP A 138 -21.78 8.14 -67.57
N LYS A 139 -21.13 9.27 -67.87
CA LYS A 139 -20.02 9.80 -67.07
C LYS A 139 -20.48 10.34 -65.71
N ASN A 140 -21.79 10.58 -65.54
CA ASN A 140 -22.37 10.86 -64.22
C ASN A 140 -22.41 9.61 -63.33
N ASP A 141 -22.66 8.43 -63.90
CA ASP A 141 -22.56 7.16 -63.19
C ASP A 141 -21.11 6.85 -62.82
N LEU A 142 -20.14 7.26 -63.64
CA LEU A 142 -18.71 7.10 -63.32
C LEU A 142 -18.32 7.88 -62.06
N ILE A 143 -18.74 9.14 -61.93
CA ILE A 143 -18.52 9.93 -60.71
C ILE A 143 -19.19 9.27 -59.51
N GLN A 144 -20.45 8.85 -59.63
CA GLN A 144 -21.16 8.19 -58.52
C GLN A 144 -20.47 6.90 -58.10
N ASN A 145 -19.98 6.09 -59.05
CA ASN A 145 -19.25 4.86 -58.75
C ASN A 145 -17.86 5.15 -58.15
N ILE A 146 -17.15 6.20 -58.58
CA ILE A 146 -15.88 6.63 -57.96
C ILE A 146 -16.12 7.10 -56.53
N LEU A 147 -17.17 7.89 -56.29
CA LEU A 147 -17.58 8.35 -54.96
C LEU A 147 -18.01 7.17 -54.05
N GLU A 148 -18.59 6.11 -54.61
CA GLU A 148 -18.94 4.88 -53.89
C GLU A 148 -17.69 4.03 -53.58
N ILE A 149 -16.63 4.11 -54.39
CA ILE A 149 -15.33 3.46 -54.16
C ILE A 149 -14.52 4.21 -53.09
N GLU A 150 -14.47 5.54 -53.14
CA GLU A 150 -13.81 6.39 -52.12
C GLU A 150 -14.42 6.22 -50.72
N LYS A 151 -15.71 5.90 -50.63
CA LYS A 151 -16.39 5.61 -49.36
C LYS A 151 -15.98 4.28 -48.72
N ASN A 152 -15.38 3.35 -49.47
CA ASN A 152 -15.20 1.96 -49.05
C ASN A 152 -13.72 1.52 -48.93
N HIS A 153 -12.75 2.34 -49.35
CA HIS A 153 -11.34 1.95 -49.38
C HIS A 153 -10.38 3.12 -49.07
N GLU A 154 -9.52 2.95 -48.05
CA GLU A 154 -8.47 3.90 -47.64
C GLU A 154 -7.04 3.33 -47.86
N ASN A 155 -6.81 2.53 -48.90
CA ASN A 155 -5.45 2.09 -49.24
C ASN A 155 -4.66 3.17 -50.00
N SER A 156 -3.43 3.43 -49.57
CA SER A 156 -2.56 4.50 -50.11
C SER A 156 -2.21 4.37 -51.60
N SER A 157 -2.18 3.14 -52.15
CA SER A 157 -1.94 2.90 -53.57
C SER A 157 -3.17 3.14 -54.46
N GLU A 158 -4.39 2.96 -53.92
CA GLU A 158 -5.64 3.20 -54.64
C GLU A 158 -5.94 4.71 -54.71
N LEU A 159 -5.56 5.47 -53.68
CA LEU A 159 -5.72 6.94 -53.61
C LEU A 159 -4.88 7.69 -54.65
N VAL A 160 -3.66 7.23 -54.97
CA VAL A 160 -2.82 7.82 -56.03
C VAL A 160 -3.48 7.66 -57.40
N ASN A 161 -4.06 6.48 -57.67
CA ASN A 161 -4.77 6.19 -58.91
C ASN A 161 -6.08 6.98 -59.02
N ILE A 162 -6.80 7.18 -57.92
CA ILE A 162 -7.97 8.05 -57.84
C ILE A 162 -7.61 9.51 -58.10
N GLY A 163 -6.49 10.01 -57.57
CA GLY A 163 -5.97 11.36 -57.85
C GLY A 163 -5.65 11.62 -59.34
N ILE A 164 -5.17 10.59 -60.04
CA ILE A 164 -4.96 10.63 -61.50
C ILE A 164 -6.31 10.67 -62.24
N ILE A 165 -7.29 9.85 -61.82
CA ILE A 165 -8.64 9.85 -62.38
C ILE A 165 -9.32 11.21 -62.22
N TRP A 166 -9.24 11.83 -61.04
CA TRP A 166 -9.75 13.19 -60.82
C TRP A 166 -9.05 14.24 -61.69
N SER A 167 -7.74 14.10 -61.93
CA SER A 167 -6.99 15.00 -62.81
C SER A 167 -7.42 14.89 -64.28
N LYS A 168 -7.68 13.67 -64.76
CA LYS A 168 -8.20 13.46 -66.12
C LYS A 168 -9.68 13.84 -66.25
N LEU A 169 -10.50 13.64 -65.21
CA LEU A 169 -11.88 14.15 -65.16
C LEU A 169 -11.92 15.68 -65.23
N LYS A 170 -11.01 16.37 -64.54
CA LYS A 170 -10.85 17.83 -64.68
C LYS A 170 -10.58 18.21 -66.15
N GLN A 171 -9.60 17.57 -66.79
CA GLN A 171 -9.24 17.84 -68.19
C GLN A 171 -10.42 17.56 -69.15
N TYR A 172 -11.21 16.53 -68.87
CA TYR A 172 -12.43 16.24 -69.62
C TYR A 172 -13.46 17.37 -69.50
N TYR A 173 -13.73 17.85 -68.27
CA TYR A 173 -14.65 18.96 -68.07
C TYR A 173 -14.11 20.28 -68.62
N ASP A 174 -12.80 20.49 -68.61
CA ASP A 174 -12.15 21.62 -69.30
C ASP A 174 -12.47 21.58 -70.81
N ASN A 175 -12.35 20.41 -71.44
CA ASN A 175 -12.68 20.23 -72.86
C ASN A 175 -14.19 20.30 -73.15
N ALA A 176 -15.04 19.81 -72.23
CA ALA A 176 -16.49 19.89 -72.35
C ALA A 176 -16.98 21.35 -72.27
N ILE A 177 -16.44 22.13 -71.34
CA ILE A 177 -16.70 23.56 -71.20
C ILE A 177 -16.22 24.33 -72.44
N GLN A 178 -15.08 23.97 -73.03
CA GLN A 178 -14.62 24.57 -74.29
C GLN A 178 -15.56 24.28 -75.47
N LYS A 179 -16.21 23.12 -75.49
CA LYS A 179 -17.18 22.74 -76.54
C LYS A 179 -18.57 23.33 -76.32
N ASN A 180 -18.98 23.51 -75.06
CA ASN A 180 -20.23 24.15 -74.69
C ASN A 180 -20.04 24.98 -73.41
N ILE A 181 -19.98 26.30 -73.56
CA ILE A 181 -19.74 27.25 -72.47
C ILE A 181 -20.98 27.38 -71.56
N GLU A 182 -22.15 26.90 -71.99
CA GLU A 182 -23.40 26.91 -71.23
C GLU A 182 -23.70 25.54 -70.56
N ASP A 183 -22.75 24.61 -70.49
CA ASP A 183 -22.94 23.34 -69.79
C ASP A 183 -22.73 23.48 -68.28
N PHE A 184 -23.80 23.82 -67.55
CA PHE A 184 -23.76 23.98 -66.09
C PHE A 184 -23.28 22.69 -65.37
N ARG A 185 -23.59 21.49 -65.91
CA ARG A 185 -23.20 20.22 -65.28
C ARG A 185 -21.69 20.01 -65.37
N ALA A 186 -21.07 20.46 -66.45
CA ALA A 186 -19.61 20.42 -66.60
C ALA A 186 -18.92 21.33 -65.57
N PHE A 187 -19.44 22.55 -65.36
CA PHE A 187 -18.93 23.45 -64.31
C PHE A 187 -19.15 22.90 -62.89
N PHE A 188 -20.35 22.40 -62.58
CA PHE A 188 -20.68 21.79 -61.28
C PHE A 188 -19.78 20.58 -60.96
N ASN A 189 -19.63 19.65 -61.90
CA ASN A 189 -18.80 18.46 -61.68
C ASN A 189 -17.32 18.83 -61.57
N LYS A 190 -16.83 19.79 -62.35
CA LYS A 190 -15.46 20.32 -62.22
C LYS A 190 -15.24 20.97 -60.86
N ALA A 191 -16.22 21.70 -60.33
CA ALA A 191 -16.15 22.26 -58.99
C ALA A 191 -16.06 21.16 -57.91
N ASN A 192 -16.85 20.09 -58.02
CA ASN A 192 -16.75 18.93 -57.11
C ASN A 192 -15.35 18.27 -57.16
N VAL A 193 -14.71 18.22 -58.33
CA VAL A 193 -13.32 17.74 -58.44
C VAL A 193 -12.36 18.64 -57.66
N PHE A 194 -12.52 19.96 -57.74
CA PHE A 194 -11.69 20.90 -56.99
C PHE A 194 -11.93 20.84 -55.49
N LEU A 195 -13.20 20.71 -55.07
CA LEU A 195 -13.60 20.52 -53.67
C LEU A 195 -12.87 19.31 -53.07
N ARG A 196 -12.87 18.17 -53.78
CA ARG A 196 -12.17 16.94 -53.34
C ARG A 196 -10.65 17.07 -53.29
N LYS A 197 -10.07 17.95 -54.11
CA LYS A 197 -8.64 18.26 -54.08
C LYS A 197 -8.25 19.32 -53.06
N ASN A 198 -9.17 19.72 -52.16
CA ASN A 198 -8.99 20.82 -51.20
C ASN A 198 -8.63 22.16 -51.86
N ARG A 199 -8.99 22.36 -53.14
CA ARG A 199 -8.80 23.62 -53.88
C ARG A 199 -10.10 24.42 -53.85
N PHE A 200 -10.44 24.90 -52.66
CA PHE A 200 -11.76 25.47 -52.36
C PHE A 200 -12.08 26.72 -53.18
N GLU A 201 -11.14 27.67 -53.35
CA GLU A 201 -11.38 28.90 -54.13
C GLU A 201 -11.68 28.62 -55.61
N GLU A 202 -10.99 27.64 -56.21
CA GLU A 202 -11.28 27.24 -57.59
C GLU A 202 -12.59 26.47 -57.71
N ALA A 203 -12.97 25.72 -56.66
CA ALA A 203 -14.29 25.11 -56.60
C ALA A 203 -15.38 26.19 -56.58
N LEU A 204 -15.23 27.24 -55.75
CA LEU A 204 -16.18 28.36 -55.66
C LEU A 204 -16.39 29.04 -57.02
N LEU A 205 -15.31 29.38 -57.73
CA LEU A 205 -15.41 30.02 -59.05
C LEU A 205 -16.21 29.17 -60.05
N ASN A 206 -16.04 27.85 -60.02
CA ASN A 206 -16.78 26.95 -60.92
C ASN A 206 -18.23 26.72 -60.44
N TYR A 207 -18.50 26.71 -59.13
CA TYR A 207 -19.86 26.71 -58.60
C TYR A 207 -20.61 28.00 -58.96
N ASP A 208 -19.96 29.16 -58.89
CA ASP A 208 -20.57 30.45 -59.27
C ASP A 208 -20.95 30.47 -60.74
N LYS A 209 -20.08 29.96 -61.63
CA LYS A 209 -20.40 29.80 -63.05
C LYS A 209 -21.54 28.81 -63.29
N ALA A 210 -21.57 27.69 -62.56
CA ALA A 210 -22.67 26.74 -62.64
C ALA A 210 -24.01 27.37 -62.18
N ILE A 211 -23.99 28.18 -61.11
CA ILE A 211 -25.16 28.93 -60.61
C ILE A 211 -25.62 29.98 -61.62
N GLN A 212 -24.70 30.72 -62.26
CA GLN A 212 -25.05 31.71 -63.28
C GLN A 212 -25.80 31.10 -64.47
N ILE A 213 -25.40 29.89 -64.88
CA ILE A 213 -26.01 29.18 -66.01
C ILE A 213 -27.32 28.49 -65.60
N ASN A 214 -27.36 27.85 -64.43
CA ASN A 214 -28.56 27.21 -63.90
C ASN A 214 -28.78 27.51 -62.40
N PRO A 215 -29.52 28.58 -62.08
CA PRO A 215 -29.77 28.99 -60.69
C PRO A 215 -30.71 28.06 -59.90
N GLU A 216 -31.32 27.07 -60.55
CA GLU A 216 -32.37 26.19 -59.99
C GLU A 216 -31.83 24.83 -59.52
N TYR A 217 -30.52 24.57 -59.68
CA TYR A 217 -29.92 23.32 -59.24
C TYR A 217 -29.36 23.40 -57.82
N ASP A 218 -30.17 23.00 -56.83
CA ASP A 218 -29.89 23.07 -55.38
C ASP A 218 -28.52 22.53 -54.97
N GLU A 219 -28.10 21.39 -55.53
CA GLU A 219 -26.85 20.72 -55.18
C GLU A 219 -25.61 21.60 -55.43
N THR A 220 -25.70 22.56 -56.38
CA THR A 220 -24.63 23.55 -56.60
C THR A 220 -24.42 24.45 -55.39
N TYR A 221 -25.51 24.93 -54.80
CA TYR A 221 -25.46 25.80 -53.63
C TYR A 221 -25.07 25.03 -52.36
N ILE A 222 -25.54 23.79 -52.20
CA ILE A 222 -25.17 22.93 -51.06
C ILE A 222 -23.67 22.63 -51.08
N ASN A 223 -23.13 22.21 -52.22
CA ASN A 223 -21.70 21.90 -52.33
C ASN A 223 -20.83 23.18 -52.28
N LYS A 224 -21.33 24.31 -52.79
CA LYS A 224 -20.70 25.62 -52.60
C LYS A 224 -20.63 25.98 -51.11
N ALA A 225 -21.71 25.75 -50.35
CA ALA A 225 -21.73 25.99 -48.90
C ALA A 225 -20.69 25.12 -48.17
N SER A 226 -20.51 23.86 -48.55
CA SER A 226 -19.43 23.00 -47.99
C SER A 226 -18.02 23.50 -48.31
N ALA A 227 -17.80 24.06 -49.51
CA ALA A 227 -16.52 24.68 -49.86
C ALA A 227 -16.27 25.97 -49.05
N LEU A 228 -17.30 26.79 -48.85
CA LEU A 228 -17.24 28.01 -48.02
C LEU A 228 -17.01 27.69 -46.54
N GLU A 229 -17.67 26.65 -46.02
CA GLU A 229 -17.44 26.10 -44.67
C GLU A 229 -15.98 25.72 -44.48
N SER A 230 -15.38 25.03 -45.46
CA SER A 230 -13.97 24.62 -45.42
C SER A 230 -13.00 25.81 -45.46
N LEU A 231 -13.45 26.99 -45.90
CA LEU A 231 -12.71 28.25 -45.90
C LEU A 231 -13.04 29.14 -44.69
N ASN A 232 -13.82 28.67 -43.73
CA ASN A 232 -14.35 29.43 -42.60
C ASN A 232 -15.22 30.65 -42.98
N ARG A 233 -15.77 30.68 -44.21
CA ARG A 233 -16.70 31.73 -44.69
C ARG A 233 -18.14 31.36 -44.36
N PHE A 234 -18.43 31.24 -43.06
CA PHE A 234 -19.67 30.64 -42.56
C PHE A 234 -20.94 31.42 -42.92
N GLU A 235 -20.93 32.75 -42.86
CA GLU A 235 -22.11 33.56 -43.18
C GLU A 235 -22.52 33.45 -44.67
N GLU A 236 -21.55 33.44 -45.57
CA GLU A 236 -21.82 33.22 -47.01
C GLU A 236 -22.32 31.78 -47.28
N ALA A 237 -21.83 30.80 -46.51
CA ALA A 237 -22.30 29.43 -46.57
C ALA A 237 -23.76 29.32 -46.10
N LEU A 238 -24.13 30.01 -45.01
CA LEU A 238 -25.50 30.09 -44.52
C LEU A 238 -26.44 30.76 -45.54
N GLN A 239 -26.00 31.82 -46.21
CA GLN A 239 -26.77 32.46 -47.29
C GLN A 239 -27.03 31.49 -48.46
N CYS A 240 -26.04 30.68 -48.84
CA CYS A 240 -26.23 29.65 -49.86
C CYS A 240 -27.29 28.61 -49.43
N CYS A 241 -27.28 28.22 -48.15
CA CYS A 241 -28.30 27.33 -47.60
C CYS A 241 -29.69 27.99 -47.56
N ASP A 242 -29.80 29.24 -47.13
CA ASP A 242 -31.07 29.96 -47.03
C ASP A 242 -31.73 30.16 -48.39
N ASN A 243 -30.94 30.43 -49.43
CA ASN A 243 -31.43 30.51 -50.81
C ASN A 243 -32.07 29.20 -51.28
N VAL A 244 -31.48 28.05 -50.94
CA VAL A 244 -32.05 26.74 -51.29
C VAL A 244 -33.29 26.44 -50.43
N ILE A 245 -33.29 26.78 -49.14
CA ILE A 245 -34.45 26.56 -48.26
C ILE A 245 -35.67 27.37 -48.73
N GLN A 246 -35.48 28.62 -49.15
CA GLN A 246 -36.56 29.48 -49.65
C GLN A 246 -37.18 28.93 -50.94
N LYS A 247 -36.35 28.34 -51.82
CA LYS A 247 -36.81 27.80 -53.11
C LYS A 247 -37.37 26.38 -53.00
N ASN A 248 -36.70 25.53 -52.23
CA ASN A 248 -37.02 24.10 -52.08
C ASN A 248 -36.92 23.66 -50.61
N PRO A 249 -37.98 23.90 -49.80
CA PRO A 249 -38.00 23.52 -48.39
C PRO A 249 -38.10 22.00 -48.15
N GLU A 250 -38.26 21.18 -49.20
CA GLU A 250 -38.31 19.72 -49.09
C GLU A 250 -36.91 19.06 -49.16
N ASN A 251 -35.87 19.81 -49.54
CA ASN A 251 -34.52 19.27 -49.67
C ASN A 251 -33.83 19.09 -48.30
N PHE A 252 -33.97 17.92 -47.67
CA PHE A 252 -33.38 17.69 -46.34
C PHE A 252 -31.86 17.94 -46.25
N ARG A 253 -31.10 17.78 -47.36
CA ARG A 253 -29.64 17.91 -47.35
C ARG A 253 -29.17 19.32 -47.03
N VAL A 254 -29.93 20.34 -47.44
CA VAL A 254 -29.58 21.73 -47.11
C VAL A 254 -29.69 22.01 -45.62
N PHE A 255 -30.67 21.41 -44.94
CA PHE A 255 -30.84 21.56 -43.50
C PHE A 255 -29.71 20.87 -42.72
N VAL A 256 -29.25 19.70 -43.18
CA VAL A 256 -28.05 19.04 -42.62
C VAL A 256 -26.82 19.93 -42.78
N GLN A 257 -26.60 20.48 -43.99
CA GLN A 257 -25.44 21.34 -44.26
C GLN A 257 -25.49 22.64 -43.43
N LYS A 258 -26.66 23.28 -43.36
CA LYS A 258 -26.89 24.46 -42.52
C LYS A 258 -26.62 24.17 -41.05
N ALA A 259 -27.10 23.03 -40.55
CA ALA A 259 -26.87 22.63 -39.17
C ALA A 259 -25.38 22.39 -38.85
N ASN A 260 -24.62 21.76 -39.75
CA ASN A 260 -23.17 21.58 -39.59
C ASN A 260 -22.43 22.93 -39.50
N ILE A 261 -22.79 23.88 -40.36
CA ILE A 261 -22.23 25.24 -40.35
C ILE A 261 -22.57 25.95 -39.02
N LEU A 262 -23.81 25.85 -38.56
CA LEU A 262 -24.25 26.41 -37.27
C LEU A 262 -23.52 25.76 -36.08
N GLN A 263 -23.24 24.46 -36.15
CA GLN A 263 -22.44 23.75 -35.15
C GLN A 263 -21.00 24.28 -35.09
N ASN A 264 -20.36 24.54 -36.24
CA ASN A 264 -19.03 25.15 -36.28
C ASN A 264 -19.02 26.58 -35.73
N LEU A 265 -20.13 27.33 -35.90
CA LEU A 265 -20.35 28.63 -35.27
C LEU A 265 -20.71 28.55 -33.78
N LYS A 266 -20.73 27.35 -33.17
CA LYS A 266 -21.16 27.08 -31.78
C LYS A 266 -22.62 27.48 -31.48
N ARG A 267 -23.46 27.65 -32.50
CA ARG A 267 -24.90 27.90 -32.38
C ARG A 267 -25.67 26.58 -32.30
N PHE A 268 -25.38 25.81 -31.25
CA PHE A 268 -25.80 24.40 -31.15
C PHE A 268 -27.32 24.21 -31.13
N GLU A 269 -28.07 25.01 -30.38
CA GLU A 269 -29.54 24.87 -30.32
C GLU A 269 -30.22 25.10 -31.68
N GLU A 270 -29.73 26.07 -32.47
CA GLU A 270 -30.22 26.28 -33.83
C GLU A 270 -29.82 25.15 -34.79
N ALA A 271 -28.63 24.59 -34.60
CA ALA A 271 -28.21 23.40 -35.34
C ALA A 271 -29.13 22.20 -35.05
N LEU A 272 -29.49 21.98 -33.77
CA LEU A 272 -30.41 20.90 -33.37
C LEU A 272 -31.78 21.02 -34.04
N LEU A 273 -32.36 22.23 -34.11
CA LEU A 273 -33.62 22.47 -34.81
C LEU A 273 -33.51 22.10 -36.30
N ASN A 274 -32.42 22.50 -36.97
CA ASN A 274 -32.21 22.17 -38.38
C ASN A 274 -31.98 20.66 -38.60
N TYR A 275 -31.29 19.97 -37.68
CA TYR A 275 -31.20 18.51 -37.71
C TYR A 275 -32.55 17.84 -37.51
N ASP A 276 -33.41 18.35 -36.62
CA ASP A 276 -34.76 17.83 -36.42
C ASP A 276 -35.63 17.96 -37.68
N TYR A 277 -35.56 19.11 -38.35
CA TYR A 277 -36.20 19.28 -39.66
C TYR A 277 -35.65 18.30 -40.70
N ALA A 278 -34.34 18.12 -40.77
CA ALA A 278 -33.73 17.17 -41.71
C ALA A 278 -34.16 15.71 -41.43
N ILE A 279 -34.26 15.31 -40.15
CA ILE A 279 -34.75 13.99 -39.72
C ILE A 279 -36.22 13.78 -40.12
N LEU A 280 -37.07 14.79 -39.87
CA LEU A 280 -38.49 14.74 -40.23
C LEU A 280 -38.68 14.50 -41.73
N LYS A 281 -37.84 15.13 -42.57
CA LYS A 281 -37.90 15.01 -44.02
C LYS A 281 -37.29 13.73 -44.55
N ASN A 282 -36.21 13.23 -43.95
CA ASN A 282 -35.60 11.96 -44.32
C ASN A 282 -35.05 11.18 -43.11
N PRO A 283 -35.86 10.30 -42.50
CA PRO A 283 -35.46 9.55 -41.31
C PRO A 283 -34.47 8.41 -41.59
N LYS A 284 -34.10 8.16 -42.85
CA LYS A 284 -33.17 7.07 -43.20
C LYS A 284 -31.73 7.53 -43.39
N TYR A 285 -31.45 8.82 -43.24
CA TYR A 285 -30.10 9.35 -43.45
C TYR A 285 -29.30 9.36 -42.13
N ALA A 286 -28.49 8.31 -41.94
CA ALA A 286 -27.72 8.08 -40.71
C ALA A 286 -26.86 9.27 -40.25
N GLN A 287 -26.23 9.99 -41.20
CA GLN A 287 -25.33 11.10 -40.90
C GLN A 287 -26.01 12.24 -40.11
N THR A 288 -27.31 12.49 -40.34
CA THR A 288 -28.04 13.52 -39.58
C THR A 288 -28.11 13.18 -38.10
N TYR A 289 -28.37 11.91 -37.78
CA TYR A 289 -28.44 11.43 -36.40
C TYR A 289 -27.07 11.51 -35.71
N LEU A 290 -25.99 11.11 -36.42
CA LEU A 290 -24.62 11.25 -35.94
C LEU A 290 -24.27 12.71 -35.63
N ASN A 291 -24.47 13.62 -36.58
CA ASN A 291 -24.10 15.03 -36.40
C ASN A 291 -24.94 15.68 -35.29
N LYS A 292 -26.24 15.36 -35.20
CA LYS A 292 -27.11 15.80 -34.09
C LYS A 292 -26.58 15.31 -32.73
N ALA A 293 -26.17 14.05 -32.64
CA ALA A 293 -25.60 13.49 -31.41
C ALA A 293 -24.31 14.22 -30.98
N ILE A 294 -23.43 14.55 -31.93
CA ILE A 294 -22.20 15.31 -31.65
C ILE A 294 -22.54 16.74 -31.18
N ALA A 295 -23.55 17.38 -31.76
CA ALA A 295 -24.01 18.70 -31.31
C ALA A 295 -24.59 18.65 -29.88
N LEU A 296 -25.37 17.60 -29.54
CA LEU A 296 -25.85 17.37 -28.17
C LEU A 296 -24.72 17.11 -27.18
N GLN A 297 -23.70 16.35 -27.58
CA GLN A 297 -22.50 16.11 -26.78
C GLN A 297 -21.75 17.41 -26.48
N SER A 298 -21.70 18.33 -27.45
CA SER A 298 -21.09 19.67 -27.27
C SER A 298 -21.86 20.55 -26.28
N LEU A 299 -23.14 20.25 -26.03
CA LEU A 299 -23.99 20.88 -25.01
C LEU A 299 -23.98 20.12 -23.67
N ASN A 300 -23.11 19.13 -23.48
CA ASN A 300 -23.07 18.22 -22.32
C ASN A 300 -24.38 17.40 -22.11
N ARG A 301 -25.22 17.26 -23.15
CA ARG A 301 -26.46 16.46 -23.12
C ARG A 301 -26.18 15.01 -23.54
N PHE A 302 -25.29 14.35 -22.78
CA PHE A 302 -24.73 13.04 -23.16
C PHE A 302 -25.76 11.93 -23.27
N GLU A 303 -26.70 11.79 -22.32
CA GLU A 303 -27.72 10.72 -22.34
C GLU A 303 -28.66 10.84 -23.56
N GLU A 304 -29.01 12.06 -23.96
CA GLU A 304 -29.79 12.28 -25.19
C GLU A 304 -28.97 11.92 -26.43
N ALA A 305 -27.69 12.31 -26.47
CA ALA A 305 -26.78 11.98 -27.57
C ALA A 305 -26.68 10.47 -27.81
N LEU A 306 -26.65 9.65 -26.74
CA LEU A 306 -26.61 8.18 -26.85
C LEU A 306 -27.76 7.60 -27.67
N GLN A 307 -28.97 8.14 -27.51
CA GLN A 307 -30.15 7.68 -28.26
C GLN A 307 -29.99 7.95 -29.76
N TYR A 308 -29.46 9.11 -30.13
CA TYR A 308 -29.24 9.47 -31.53
C TYR A 308 -28.04 8.70 -32.13
N TYR A 309 -27.01 8.40 -31.34
CA TYR A 309 -25.96 7.47 -31.77
C TYR A 309 -26.53 6.07 -32.04
N ASP A 310 -27.44 5.56 -31.21
CA ASP A 310 -28.11 4.28 -31.46
C ASP A 310 -28.92 4.26 -32.75
N GLN A 311 -29.65 5.34 -33.04
CA GLN A 311 -30.37 5.48 -34.31
C GLN A 311 -29.42 5.54 -35.50
N ALA A 312 -28.29 6.26 -35.38
CA ALA A 312 -27.27 6.33 -36.44
C ALA A 312 -26.67 4.95 -36.73
N ILE A 313 -26.35 4.16 -35.69
CA ILE A 313 -25.81 2.80 -35.80
C ILE A 313 -26.83 1.85 -36.46
N GLN A 314 -28.11 1.95 -36.09
CA GLN A 314 -29.17 1.12 -36.69
C GLN A 314 -29.31 1.36 -38.20
N LEU A 315 -29.08 2.61 -38.64
CA LEU A 315 -29.17 2.98 -40.06
C LEU A 315 -27.88 2.69 -40.83
N ASN A 316 -26.72 2.79 -40.18
CA ASN A 316 -25.42 2.48 -40.78
C ASN A 316 -24.47 1.82 -39.76
N SER A 317 -24.44 0.49 -39.75
CA SER A 317 -23.62 -0.30 -38.83
C SER A 317 -22.13 -0.36 -39.18
N GLU A 318 -21.71 0.18 -40.32
CA GLU A 318 -20.30 0.15 -40.76
C GLU A 318 -19.54 1.44 -40.43
N ASP A 319 -20.22 2.49 -39.96
CA ASP A 319 -19.57 3.76 -39.63
C ASP A 319 -18.88 3.74 -38.26
N PHE A 320 -17.56 3.52 -38.26
CA PHE A 320 -16.75 3.48 -37.05
C PHE A 320 -16.81 4.78 -36.21
N LYS A 321 -16.98 5.94 -36.86
CA LYS A 321 -17.00 7.25 -36.18
C LYS A 321 -18.18 7.35 -35.22
N THR A 322 -19.32 6.76 -35.58
CA THR A 322 -20.50 6.72 -34.71
C THR A 322 -20.22 5.90 -33.45
N TYR A 323 -19.57 4.73 -33.57
CA TYR A 323 -19.18 3.90 -32.41
C TYR A 323 -18.17 4.62 -31.51
N PHE A 324 -17.14 5.24 -32.10
CA PHE A 324 -16.11 6.00 -31.37
C PHE A 324 -16.71 7.18 -30.59
N ASN A 325 -17.55 8.01 -31.23
CA ASN A 325 -18.18 9.16 -30.58
C ASN A 325 -19.18 8.73 -29.49
N LYS A 326 -19.92 7.63 -29.70
CA LYS A 326 -20.77 7.06 -28.66
C LYS A 326 -19.96 6.61 -27.44
N ALA A 327 -18.82 5.97 -27.66
CA ALA A 327 -17.91 5.56 -26.58
C ALA A 327 -17.37 6.76 -25.80
N ASN A 328 -16.98 7.85 -26.48
CA ASN A 328 -16.55 9.10 -25.83
C ASN A 328 -17.66 9.72 -24.96
N ALA A 329 -18.92 9.68 -25.42
CA ALA A 329 -20.06 10.16 -24.64
C ALA A 329 -20.32 9.29 -23.39
N LEU A 330 -20.20 7.96 -23.51
CA LEU A 330 -20.30 7.04 -22.36
C LEU A 330 -19.17 7.26 -21.35
N GLN A 331 -17.95 7.51 -21.83
CA GLN A 331 -16.80 7.83 -20.98
C GLN A 331 -17.03 9.12 -20.20
N SER A 332 -17.64 10.13 -20.83
CA SER A 332 -18.00 11.41 -20.17
C SER A 332 -19.08 11.23 -19.08
N LEU A 333 -19.88 10.15 -19.17
CA LEU A 333 -20.85 9.73 -18.14
C LEU A 333 -20.25 8.77 -17.09
N ASN A 334 -18.93 8.56 -17.08
CA ASN A 334 -18.24 7.57 -16.24
C ASN A 334 -18.71 6.10 -16.44
N ARG A 335 -19.36 5.78 -17.57
CA ARG A 335 -19.80 4.42 -17.93
C ARG A 335 -18.70 3.69 -18.70
N PHE A 336 -17.54 3.51 -18.05
CA PHE A 336 -16.30 3.06 -18.70
C PHE A 336 -16.40 1.65 -19.31
N GLU A 337 -17.00 0.67 -18.62
CA GLU A 337 -17.12 -0.70 -19.15
C GLU A 337 -17.99 -0.77 -20.42
N GLU A 338 -19.05 0.03 -20.51
CA GLU A 338 -19.84 0.13 -21.74
C GLU A 338 -19.06 0.83 -22.84
N ALA A 339 -18.35 1.91 -22.51
CA ALA A 339 -17.50 2.63 -23.48
C ALA A 339 -16.46 1.70 -24.14
N LEU A 340 -15.83 0.80 -23.37
CA LEU A 340 -14.86 -0.17 -23.88
C LEU A 340 -15.44 -1.05 -25.00
N GLN A 341 -16.69 -1.50 -24.87
CA GLN A 341 -17.35 -2.32 -25.90
C GLN A 341 -17.52 -1.55 -27.21
N TYR A 342 -17.89 -0.27 -27.14
CA TYR A 342 -18.06 0.56 -28.33
C TYR A 342 -16.71 0.99 -28.94
N TYR A 343 -15.66 1.18 -28.13
CA TYR A 343 -14.30 1.34 -28.66
C TYR A 343 -13.83 0.08 -29.39
N ASP A 344 -14.11 -1.11 -28.87
CA ASP A 344 -13.81 -2.37 -29.57
C ASP A 344 -14.52 -2.48 -30.92
N GLN A 345 -15.79 -2.08 -30.98
CA GLN A 345 -16.53 -2.02 -32.24
C GLN A 345 -15.92 -1.00 -33.21
N ALA A 346 -15.54 0.19 -32.73
CA ALA A 346 -14.89 1.21 -33.57
C ALA A 346 -13.55 0.69 -34.15
N ILE A 347 -12.70 0.09 -33.32
CA ILE A 347 -11.41 -0.49 -33.72
C ILE A 347 -11.60 -1.66 -34.70
N GLN A 348 -12.61 -2.51 -34.49
CA GLN A 348 -12.91 -3.61 -35.41
C GLN A 348 -13.28 -3.10 -36.81
N LYS A 349 -13.97 -1.95 -36.90
CA LYS A 349 -14.38 -1.33 -38.16
C LYS A 349 -13.25 -0.54 -38.81
N ASN A 350 -12.42 0.13 -38.02
CA ASN A 350 -11.22 0.81 -38.49
C ASN A 350 -10.01 0.52 -37.57
N PRO A 351 -9.20 -0.51 -37.89
CA PRO A 351 -8.04 -0.88 -37.08
C PRO A 351 -6.91 0.16 -37.07
N GLU A 352 -6.90 1.10 -38.02
CA GLU A 352 -5.85 2.13 -38.14
C GLU A 352 -6.15 3.38 -37.30
N ASP A 353 -7.33 3.48 -36.67
CA ASP A 353 -7.70 4.61 -35.82
C ASP A 353 -7.02 4.51 -34.44
N PHE A 354 -5.87 5.17 -34.29
CA PHE A 354 -5.14 5.18 -33.03
C PHE A 354 -5.85 5.97 -31.92
N TRP A 355 -6.73 6.93 -32.23
CA TRP A 355 -7.47 7.69 -31.21
C TRP A 355 -8.45 6.80 -30.44
N ALA A 356 -9.05 5.81 -31.12
CA ALA A 356 -9.86 4.80 -30.48
C ALA A 356 -9.05 3.98 -29.46
N HIS A 357 -7.79 3.64 -29.76
CA HIS A 357 -6.91 2.97 -28.82
C HIS A 357 -6.51 3.85 -27.63
N VAL A 358 -6.19 5.14 -27.85
CA VAL A 358 -5.87 6.08 -26.76
C VAL A 358 -7.06 6.24 -25.80
N ASN A 359 -8.26 6.49 -26.31
CA ASN A 359 -9.43 6.70 -25.45
C ASN A 359 -9.88 5.41 -24.76
N LYS A 360 -9.72 4.25 -25.41
CA LYS A 360 -9.91 2.94 -24.77
C LYS A 360 -8.90 2.72 -23.64
N ALA A 361 -7.64 3.06 -23.84
CA ALA A 361 -6.59 2.99 -22.81
C ALA A 361 -6.90 3.91 -21.63
N ASN A 362 -7.37 5.13 -21.89
CA ASN A 362 -7.83 6.07 -20.86
C ASN A 362 -8.98 5.49 -20.02
N ALA A 363 -9.93 4.80 -20.66
CA ALA A 363 -11.02 4.12 -19.96
C ALA A 363 -10.51 2.97 -19.08
N PHE A 364 -9.58 2.15 -19.57
CA PHE A 364 -8.92 1.13 -18.75
C PHE A 364 -8.16 1.71 -17.55
N LEU A 365 -7.46 2.84 -17.75
CA LEU A 365 -6.75 3.53 -16.68
C LEU A 365 -7.69 3.99 -15.56
N ARG A 366 -8.90 4.49 -15.91
CA ARG A 366 -9.93 4.87 -14.93
C ARG A 366 -10.54 3.67 -14.18
N LEU A 367 -10.50 2.48 -14.79
CA LEU A 367 -10.93 1.21 -14.18
C LEU A 367 -9.80 0.51 -13.40
N ASN A 368 -8.62 1.13 -13.27
CA ASN A 368 -7.40 0.53 -12.68
C ASN A 368 -6.94 -0.77 -13.37
N ARG A 369 -7.29 -0.94 -14.65
CA ARG A 369 -6.86 -2.06 -15.51
C ARG A 369 -5.61 -1.66 -16.28
N PHE A 370 -4.51 -1.54 -15.55
CA PHE A 370 -3.31 -0.86 -16.03
C PHE A 370 -2.58 -1.62 -17.16
N GLU A 371 -2.50 -2.95 -17.11
CA GLU A 371 -1.89 -3.76 -18.18
C GLU A 371 -2.58 -3.59 -19.53
N GLU A 372 -3.92 -3.65 -19.55
CA GLU A 372 -4.67 -3.43 -20.79
C GLU A 372 -4.56 -2.00 -21.29
N ALA A 373 -4.46 -1.02 -20.39
CA ALA A 373 -4.19 0.37 -20.76
C ALA A 373 -2.83 0.48 -21.47
N ILE A 374 -1.77 -0.11 -20.89
CA ILE A 374 -0.40 -0.08 -21.45
C ILE A 374 -0.38 -0.67 -22.87
N GLN A 375 -1.01 -1.83 -23.09
CA GLN A 375 -1.05 -2.46 -24.42
C GLN A 375 -1.68 -1.55 -25.48
N ASN A 376 -2.74 -0.83 -25.13
CA ASN A 376 -3.41 0.08 -26.06
C ASN A 376 -2.59 1.37 -26.27
N TYR A 377 -1.91 1.89 -25.25
CA TYR A 377 -0.96 2.99 -25.44
C TYR A 377 0.23 2.59 -26.29
N ASP A 378 0.78 1.38 -26.12
CA ASP A 378 1.89 0.87 -26.95
C ASP A 378 1.51 0.86 -28.43
N TYR A 379 0.29 0.41 -28.75
CA TYR A 379 -0.21 0.46 -30.12
C TYR A 379 -0.36 1.90 -30.63
N ALA A 380 -0.95 2.79 -29.83
CA ALA A 380 -1.14 4.18 -30.22
C ALA A 380 0.18 4.92 -30.46
N ILE A 381 1.17 4.73 -29.57
CA ILE A 381 2.51 5.30 -29.67
C ILE A 381 3.25 4.76 -30.91
N LEU A 382 3.09 3.47 -31.24
CA LEU A 382 3.67 2.89 -32.45
C LEU A 382 3.17 3.60 -33.72
N LYS A 383 1.89 4.00 -33.74
CA LYS A 383 1.26 4.69 -34.87
C LYS A 383 1.54 6.20 -34.88
N ASN A 384 1.66 6.82 -33.70
CA ASN A 384 2.01 8.22 -33.54
C ASN A 384 3.10 8.40 -32.47
N PRO A 385 4.39 8.31 -32.84
CA PRO A 385 5.51 8.43 -31.91
C PRO A 385 5.71 9.83 -31.30
N GLU A 386 5.00 10.86 -31.80
CA GLU A 386 5.09 12.23 -31.29
C GLU A 386 3.99 12.55 -30.25
N ASP A 387 3.18 11.56 -29.86
CA ASP A 387 2.09 11.77 -28.90
C ASP A 387 2.57 11.84 -27.44
N PHE A 388 2.72 13.06 -26.93
CA PHE A 388 2.95 13.35 -25.52
C PHE A 388 2.00 12.59 -24.59
N ASN A 389 0.68 12.63 -24.86
CA ASN A 389 -0.33 12.08 -23.95
C ASN A 389 -0.25 10.56 -23.91
N GLY A 390 0.10 9.91 -25.02
CA GLY A 390 0.35 8.48 -25.09
C GLY A 390 1.45 8.05 -24.11
N TYR A 391 2.62 8.67 -24.17
CA TYR A 391 3.73 8.39 -23.24
C TYR A 391 3.39 8.74 -21.79
N PHE A 392 2.81 9.91 -21.54
CA PHE A 392 2.46 10.39 -20.21
C PHE A 392 1.41 9.48 -19.52
N ASN A 393 0.35 9.10 -20.22
CA ASN A 393 -0.69 8.24 -19.67
C ASN A 393 -0.22 6.79 -19.51
N LYS A 394 0.65 6.30 -20.41
CA LYS A 394 1.32 5.00 -20.24
C LYS A 394 2.21 5.01 -19.00
N ALA A 395 2.99 6.07 -18.78
CA ALA A 395 3.80 6.23 -17.58
C ALA A 395 2.94 6.26 -16.31
N SER A 396 1.77 6.90 -16.36
CA SER A 396 0.80 6.91 -15.26
C SER A 396 0.24 5.51 -14.97
N ALA A 397 -0.03 4.71 -16.01
CA ALA A 397 -0.46 3.32 -15.86
C ALA A 397 0.64 2.45 -15.21
N LEU A 398 1.89 2.61 -15.67
CA LEU A 398 3.05 1.91 -15.11
C LEU A 398 3.31 2.27 -13.65
N TYR A 399 3.13 3.56 -13.31
CA TYR A 399 3.20 4.03 -11.93
C TYR A 399 2.14 3.34 -11.06
N GLY A 400 0.90 3.18 -11.55
CA GLY A 400 -0.17 2.46 -10.85
C GLY A 400 0.12 0.98 -10.58
N LEU A 401 0.99 0.36 -11.39
CA LEU A 401 1.50 -1.01 -11.20
C LEU A 401 2.76 -1.09 -10.33
N ASN A 402 3.20 0.02 -9.75
CA ASN A 402 4.48 0.15 -9.05
C ASN A 402 5.72 -0.18 -9.92
N ARG A 403 5.60 -0.11 -11.25
CA ARG A 403 6.71 -0.28 -12.20
C ARG A 403 7.40 1.07 -12.42
N PHE A 404 7.97 1.62 -11.35
CA PHE A 404 8.42 3.01 -11.29
C PHE A 404 9.55 3.34 -12.27
N GLU A 405 10.54 2.47 -12.46
CA GLU A 405 11.62 2.66 -13.44
C GLU A 405 11.11 2.81 -14.87
N GLU A 406 10.16 1.97 -15.28
CA GLU A 406 9.57 2.03 -16.61
C GLU A 406 8.66 3.26 -16.75
N ALA A 407 7.96 3.65 -15.68
CA ALA A 407 7.21 4.90 -15.65
C ALA A 407 8.14 6.10 -15.87
N ILE A 408 9.29 6.16 -15.20
CA ILE A 408 10.31 7.22 -15.35
C ILE A 408 10.79 7.31 -16.80
N GLN A 409 11.11 6.17 -17.43
CA GLN A 409 11.53 6.15 -18.84
C GLN A 409 10.44 6.70 -19.78
N ASN A 410 9.17 6.37 -19.55
CA ASN A 410 8.08 6.89 -20.38
C ASN A 410 7.78 8.36 -20.08
N TYR A 411 7.95 8.83 -18.83
CA TYR A 411 7.90 10.27 -18.54
C TYR A 411 9.03 11.03 -19.24
N ASP A 412 10.23 10.45 -19.34
CA ASP A 412 11.33 11.03 -20.12
C ASP A 412 10.99 11.17 -21.60
N LEU A 413 10.39 10.14 -22.19
CA LEU A 413 9.90 10.21 -23.57
C LEU A 413 8.79 11.25 -23.73
N ALA A 414 7.88 11.37 -22.76
CA ALA A 414 6.86 12.42 -22.78
C ALA A 414 7.50 13.81 -22.72
N ILE A 415 8.45 14.06 -21.81
CA ILE A 415 9.18 15.34 -21.69
C ILE A 415 9.89 15.68 -23.00
N GLN A 416 10.45 14.70 -23.71
CA GLN A 416 11.07 14.94 -25.02
C GLN A 416 10.07 15.45 -26.07
N GLN A 417 8.81 14.98 -26.03
CA GLN A 417 7.77 15.43 -26.96
C GLN A 417 7.22 16.81 -26.59
N ASN A 418 7.06 17.09 -25.29
CA ASN A 418 6.61 18.40 -24.82
C ASN A 418 7.35 18.82 -23.53
N PRO A 419 8.48 19.54 -23.66
CA PRO A 419 9.26 20.01 -22.51
C PRO A 419 8.56 21.09 -21.67
N GLU A 420 7.51 21.73 -22.19
CA GLU A 420 6.78 22.81 -21.52
C GLU A 420 5.62 22.30 -20.66
N ASP A 421 5.45 20.98 -20.53
CA ASP A 421 4.41 20.39 -19.69
C ASP A 421 4.95 20.02 -18.30
N PHE A 422 4.62 20.84 -17.30
CA PHE A 422 5.07 20.62 -15.92
C PHE A 422 4.62 19.26 -15.35
N ARG A 423 3.50 18.69 -15.84
CA ARG A 423 2.91 17.46 -15.27
C ARG A 423 3.87 16.28 -15.41
N ALA A 424 4.57 16.18 -16.53
CA ALA A 424 5.51 15.09 -16.76
C ALA A 424 6.69 15.14 -15.76
N PHE A 425 7.21 16.34 -15.46
CA PHE A 425 8.24 16.56 -14.44
C PHE A 425 7.73 16.22 -13.03
N PHE A 426 6.55 16.71 -12.66
CA PHE A 426 5.93 16.44 -11.35
C PHE A 426 5.69 14.95 -11.12
N HIS A 427 5.11 14.24 -12.10
CA HIS A 427 4.82 12.81 -11.96
C HIS A 427 6.09 11.95 -12.04
N LYS A 428 7.10 12.34 -12.82
CA LYS A 428 8.43 11.72 -12.78
C LYS A 428 9.08 11.86 -11.40
N ALA A 429 9.01 13.04 -10.80
CA ALA A 429 9.50 13.28 -9.44
C ALA A 429 8.78 12.40 -8.40
N ASN A 430 7.46 12.24 -8.52
CA ASN A 430 6.70 11.29 -7.68
C ASN A 430 7.16 9.83 -7.87
N ALA A 431 7.45 9.40 -9.10
CA ALA A 431 8.01 8.06 -9.36
C ALA A 431 9.39 7.88 -8.73
N LEU A 432 10.27 8.88 -8.82
CA LEU A 432 11.58 8.88 -8.17
C LEU A 432 11.46 8.86 -6.64
N TYR A 433 10.50 9.61 -6.08
CA TYR A 433 10.19 9.59 -4.65
C TYR A 433 9.78 8.19 -4.19
N SER A 434 8.93 7.48 -4.94
CA SER A 434 8.51 6.11 -4.61
C SER A 434 9.65 5.09 -4.63
N LEU A 435 10.75 5.40 -5.34
CA LEU A 435 11.99 4.60 -5.36
C LEU A 435 13.01 5.03 -4.31
N ASN A 436 12.65 5.94 -3.41
CA ASN A 436 13.54 6.58 -2.43
C ASN A 436 14.71 7.35 -3.07
N ARG A 437 14.62 7.72 -4.36
CA ARG A 437 15.60 8.56 -5.07
C ARG A 437 15.30 10.05 -4.81
N PHE A 438 15.31 10.43 -3.54
CA PHE A 438 14.79 11.72 -3.08
C PHE A 438 15.55 12.92 -3.64
N VAL A 439 16.89 12.85 -3.77
CA VAL A 439 17.70 13.96 -4.29
C VAL A 439 17.32 14.28 -5.74
N GLU A 440 17.22 13.25 -6.58
CA GLU A 440 16.80 13.42 -7.97
C GLU A 440 15.35 13.90 -8.05
N ALA A 441 14.45 13.37 -7.21
CA ALA A 441 13.06 13.84 -7.17
C ALA A 441 12.97 15.36 -6.91
N LEU A 442 13.82 15.93 -6.06
CA LEU A 442 13.86 17.37 -5.80
C LEU A 442 14.18 18.19 -7.05
N GLU A 443 15.13 17.74 -7.88
CA GLU A 443 15.50 18.42 -9.14
C GLU A 443 14.31 18.46 -10.11
N TYR A 444 13.57 17.35 -10.24
CA TYR A 444 12.40 17.31 -11.12
C TYR A 444 11.19 18.07 -10.57
N TYR A 445 11.04 18.19 -9.25
CA TYR A 445 10.08 19.13 -8.67
C TYR A 445 10.46 20.58 -8.97
N ASP A 446 11.76 20.92 -8.96
CA ASP A 446 12.24 22.26 -9.35
C ASP A 446 11.94 22.58 -10.82
N ASN A 447 12.18 21.63 -11.72
CA ASN A 447 11.82 21.78 -13.14
C ASN A 447 10.32 22.00 -13.32
N SER A 448 9.48 21.24 -12.59
CA SER A 448 8.02 21.42 -12.61
C SER A 448 7.61 22.82 -12.14
N LEU A 449 8.22 23.33 -11.06
CA LEU A 449 7.93 24.68 -10.53
C LEU A 449 8.44 25.79 -11.45
N GLN A 450 9.53 25.58 -12.17
CA GLN A 450 10.04 26.55 -13.14
C GLN A 450 9.03 26.77 -14.28
N ILE A 451 8.34 25.71 -14.70
CA ILE A 451 7.32 25.76 -15.76
C ILE A 451 5.99 26.29 -15.20
N ASN A 452 5.52 25.76 -14.05
CA ASN A 452 4.28 26.19 -13.42
C ASN A 452 4.46 26.51 -11.92
N PRO A 453 4.81 27.77 -11.57
CA PRO A 453 4.96 28.22 -10.19
C PRO A 453 3.66 28.28 -9.37
N GLU A 454 2.48 28.12 -9.99
CA GLU A 454 1.20 28.21 -9.29
C GLU A 454 0.69 26.84 -8.81
N TYR A 455 1.38 25.74 -9.15
CA TYR A 455 0.93 24.40 -8.78
C TYR A 455 1.35 23.99 -7.36
N ALA A 456 0.46 24.29 -6.39
CA ALA A 456 0.66 24.07 -4.95
C ALA A 456 1.17 22.65 -4.59
N ASP A 457 0.63 21.60 -5.21
CA ASP A 457 1.00 20.21 -4.92
C ASP A 457 2.49 19.92 -5.10
N THR A 458 3.16 20.64 -6.03
CA THR A 458 4.59 20.47 -6.25
C THR A 458 5.40 20.97 -5.06
N TYR A 459 5.03 22.12 -4.49
CA TYR A 459 5.66 22.63 -3.27
C TYR A 459 5.46 21.66 -2.10
N THR A 460 4.24 21.14 -1.92
CA THR A 460 3.91 20.17 -0.87
C THR A 460 4.72 18.87 -1.02
N LYS A 461 4.76 18.28 -2.22
CA LYS A 461 5.54 17.06 -2.47
C LYS A 461 7.04 17.28 -2.32
N LYS A 462 7.54 18.44 -2.73
CA LYS A 462 8.94 18.83 -2.52
C LYS A 462 9.27 18.94 -1.03
N ALA A 463 8.40 19.58 -0.24
CA ALA A 463 8.57 19.70 1.20
C ALA A 463 8.56 18.34 1.92
N ILE A 464 7.65 17.43 1.54
CA ILE A 464 7.61 16.05 2.06
C ILE A 464 8.91 15.30 1.71
N THR A 465 9.41 15.49 0.49
CA THR A 465 10.68 14.88 0.05
C THR A 465 11.87 15.40 0.85
N LEU A 466 11.90 16.70 1.18
CA LEU A 466 12.91 17.29 2.05
C LEU A 466 12.84 16.73 3.48
N GLN A 467 11.64 16.49 4.03
CA GLN A 467 11.49 15.84 5.33
C GLN A 467 12.09 14.42 5.34
N LYS A 468 11.92 13.64 4.26
CA LYS A 468 12.55 12.31 4.14
C LYS A 468 14.08 12.35 4.14
N LEU A 469 14.66 13.49 3.74
CA LEU A 469 16.10 13.77 3.82
C LEU A 469 16.50 14.43 5.15
N ASN A 470 15.61 14.51 6.14
CA ASN A 470 15.80 15.22 7.41
C ASN A 470 16.12 16.72 7.26
N ARG A 471 15.79 17.33 6.10
CA ARG A 471 15.99 18.76 5.80
C ARG A 471 14.76 19.58 6.19
N TYR A 472 14.36 19.48 7.46
CA TYR A 472 13.10 20.03 7.97
C TYR A 472 12.97 21.55 7.83
N LEU A 473 14.05 22.32 8.09
CA LEU A 473 14.01 23.79 7.98
C LEU A 473 13.73 24.26 6.55
N GLU A 474 14.24 23.54 5.55
CA GLU A 474 13.94 23.84 4.15
C GLU A 474 12.52 23.41 3.80
N ALA A 475 12.08 22.24 4.27
CA ALA A 475 10.71 21.78 4.09
C ALA A 475 9.68 22.81 4.58
N LEU A 476 9.91 23.44 5.74
CA LEU A 476 9.04 24.49 6.27
C LEU A 476 8.85 25.66 5.29
N LYS A 477 9.92 26.12 4.62
CA LYS A 477 9.83 27.19 3.62
C LYS A 477 8.95 26.80 2.45
N TYR A 478 9.06 25.55 1.97
CA TYR A 478 8.24 25.07 0.87
C TYR A 478 6.79 24.81 1.30
N TYR A 479 6.54 24.45 2.57
CA TYR A 479 5.17 24.43 3.10
C TYR A 479 4.55 25.83 3.18
N ASP A 480 5.32 26.85 3.57
CA ASP A 480 4.86 28.24 3.54
C ASP A 480 4.45 28.67 2.13
N LEU A 481 5.31 28.39 1.14
CA LEU A 481 5.01 28.65 -0.27
C LEU A 481 3.78 27.86 -0.75
N ALA A 482 3.64 26.60 -0.34
CA ALA A 482 2.46 25.80 -0.70
C ALA A 482 1.16 26.40 -0.12
N ILE A 483 1.21 26.89 1.12
CA ILE A 483 0.08 27.58 1.79
C ILE A 483 -0.27 28.89 1.08
N GLU A 484 0.72 29.66 0.62
CA GLU A 484 0.47 30.88 -0.17
C GLU A 484 -0.29 30.58 -1.47
N LYS A 485 -0.04 29.41 -2.08
CA LYS A 485 -0.72 28.98 -3.31
C LYS A 485 -2.08 28.34 -3.07
N ASN A 486 -2.23 27.59 -1.99
CA ASN A 486 -3.49 26.95 -1.61
C ASN A 486 -3.67 26.97 -0.09
N SER A 487 -4.27 28.04 0.42
CA SER A 487 -4.42 28.27 1.86
C SER A 487 -5.50 27.41 2.53
N GLU A 488 -6.34 26.73 1.75
CA GLU A 488 -7.46 25.92 2.26
C GLU A 488 -7.09 24.43 2.43
N ASP A 489 -5.94 23.99 1.92
CA ASP A 489 -5.55 22.59 2.00
C ASP A 489 -4.97 22.21 3.37
N GLY A 490 -5.82 21.67 4.23
CA GLY A 490 -5.46 21.15 5.55
C GLY A 490 -4.33 20.09 5.53
N PHE A 491 -4.12 19.39 4.41
CA PHE A 491 -3.02 18.42 4.28
C PHE A 491 -1.65 19.11 4.37
N ILE A 492 -1.51 20.32 3.80
CA ILE A 492 -0.25 21.08 3.82
C ILE A 492 0.10 21.47 5.26
N TYR A 493 -0.88 22.03 5.99
CA TYR A 493 -0.68 22.44 7.38
C TYR A 493 -0.36 21.27 8.29
N ASN A 494 -1.02 20.11 8.12
CA ASN A 494 -0.74 18.91 8.90
C ASN A 494 0.72 18.45 8.70
N ASN A 495 1.19 18.40 7.45
CA ASN A 495 2.57 18.00 7.18
C ASN A 495 3.60 19.02 7.68
N LYS A 496 3.25 20.32 7.63
CA LYS A 496 4.08 21.40 8.21
C LYS A 496 4.15 21.29 9.73
N ALA A 497 3.03 21.00 10.41
CA ALA A 497 3.00 20.78 11.86
C ALA A 497 3.90 19.60 12.26
N ASN A 498 3.84 18.49 11.53
CA ASN A 498 4.75 17.35 11.72
C ASN A 498 6.23 17.72 11.52
N ALA A 499 6.55 18.62 10.56
CA ALA A 499 7.91 19.13 10.38
C ALA A 499 8.39 19.95 11.59
N LEU A 500 7.50 20.78 12.16
CA LEU A 500 7.79 21.59 13.35
C LEU A 500 8.01 20.70 14.57
N GLU A 501 7.18 19.66 14.75
CA GLU A 501 7.34 18.66 15.80
C GLU A 501 8.69 17.94 15.69
N SER A 502 9.09 17.52 14.49
CA SER A 502 10.40 16.89 14.24
C SER A 502 11.59 17.80 14.57
N LEU A 503 11.38 19.12 14.55
CA LEU A 503 12.36 20.14 14.96
C LEU A 503 12.24 20.52 16.45
N ASN A 504 11.40 19.83 17.21
CA ASN A 504 11.05 20.13 18.61
C ASN A 504 10.49 21.56 18.80
N LYS A 505 9.87 22.13 17.75
CA LYS A 505 9.19 23.44 17.79
C LYS A 505 7.72 23.28 18.12
N LEU A 506 7.44 22.65 19.25
CA LEU A 506 6.10 22.17 19.63
C LEU A 506 5.07 23.31 19.76
N GLU A 507 5.45 24.46 20.33
CA GLU A 507 4.56 25.62 20.45
C GLU A 507 4.19 26.27 19.11
N GLU A 508 5.11 26.26 18.13
CA GLU A 508 4.80 26.73 16.77
C GLU A 508 3.84 25.76 16.07
N ALA A 509 4.01 24.45 16.28
CA ALA A 509 3.10 23.42 15.76
C ALA A 509 1.68 23.56 16.33
N ILE A 510 1.56 23.78 17.65
CA ILE A 510 0.26 23.99 18.31
C ILE A 510 -0.48 25.19 17.73
N LYS A 511 0.19 26.33 17.56
CA LYS A 511 -0.42 27.54 16.96
C LYS A 511 -0.89 27.29 15.53
N LEU A 512 -0.13 26.53 14.75
CA LEU A 512 -0.53 26.16 13.39
C LEU A 512 -1.76 25.25 13.41
N CYS A 513 -1.81 24.25 14.30
CA CYS A 513 -2.97 23.40 14.47
C CYS A 513 -4.20 24.19 14.93
N ASP A 514 -4.05 25.19 15.81
CA ASP A 514 -5.15 26.07 16.23
C ASP A 514 -5.77 26.83 15.06
N TYR A 515 -4.92 27.34 14.17
CA TYR A 515 -5.38 27.97 12.94
C TYR A 515 -6.15 26.99 12.05
N VAL A 516 -5.64 25.75 11.88
CA VAL A 516 -6.32 24.73 11.06
C VAL A 516 -7.65 24.31 11.68
N ILE A 517 -7.71 24.12 13.00
CA ILE A 517 -8.94 23.74 13.71
C ILE A 517 -10.01 24.82 13.55
N LEU A 518 -9.62 26.10 13.60
CA LEU A 518 -10.54 27.22 13.44
C LEU A 518 -11.12 27.29 12.01
N ASN A 519 -10.30 27.07 10.99
CA ASN A 519 -10.70 27.21 9.59
C ASN A 519 -11.28 25.91 8.99
N CYS A 520 -10.87 24.75 9.51
CA CYS A 520 -11.24 23.42 9.04
C CYS A 520 -11.56 22.50 10.23
N PRO A 521 -12.69 22.72 10.93
CA PRO A 521 -13.03 22.00 12.17
C PRO A 521 -13.27 20.50 11.98
N GLU A 522 -13.41 20.01 10.75
CA GLU A 522 -13.51 18.58 10.44
C GLU A 522 -12.14 17.89 10.27
N ASN A 523 -11.04 18.64 10.27
CA ASN A 523 -9.69 18.09 10.13
C ASN A 523 -9.22 17.44 11.45
N PHE A 524 -9.61 16.17 11.66
CA PHE A 524 -9.25 15.42 12.87
C PHE A 524 -7.73 15.32 13.10
N MET A 525 -6.92 15.31 12.02
CA MET A 525 -5.46 15.23 12.12
C MET A 525 -4.86 16.45 12.82
N ALA A 526 -5.44 17.64 12.67
CA ALA A 526 -4.97 18.83 13.37
C ALA A 526 -5.19 18.73 14.89
N PHE A 527 -6.31 18.15 15.33
CA PHE A 527 -6.54 17.85 16.75
C PHE A 527 -5.55 16.82 17.28
N PHE A 528 -5.29 15.75 16.51
CA PHE A 528 -4.33 14.71 16.88
C PHE A 528 -2.89 15.26 17.02
N ILE A 529 -2.41 16.02 16.02
CA ILE A 529 -1.05 16.59 16.05
C ILE A 529 -0.92 17.60 17.20
N LYS A 530 -1.95 18.42 17.45
CA LYS A 530 -1.97 19.31 18.62
C LYS A 530 -1.88 18.54 19.93
N ALA A 531 -2.68 17.48 20.10
CA ALA A 531 -2.68 16.65 21.28
C ALA A 531 -1.29 16.01 21.52
N TYR A 532 -0.68 15.48 20.45
CA TYR A 532 0.65 14.88 20.51
C TYR A 532 1.75 15.90 20.87
N ALA A 533 1.68 17.12 20.31
CA ALA A 533 2.59 18.19 20.68
C ALA A 533 2.43 18.64 22.14
N LEU A 534 1.19 18.67 22.66
CA LEU A 534 0.91 18.95 24.08
C LEU A 534 1.41 17.84 25.01
N GLU A 535 1.22 16.57 24.62
CA GLU A 535 1.77 15.40 25.33
C GLU A 535 3.29 15.50 25.45
N SER A 536 3.97 15.86 24.35
CA SER A 536 5.43 16.04 24.29
C SER A 536 5.92 17.23 25.15
N LEU A 537 5.05 18.22 25.42
CA LEU A 537 5.30 19.32 26.36
C LEU A 537 4.90 18.99 27.80
N TYR A 538 4.53 17.74 28.10
CA TYR A 538 4.03 17.31 29.41
C TYR A 538 2.73 18.00 29.86
N ARG A 539 1.97 18.60 28.93
CA ARG A 539 0.65 19.21 29.16
C ARG A 539 -0.44 18.17 29.00
N PHE A 540 -0.39 17.14 29.84
CA PHE A 540 -1.15 15.89 29.66
C PHE A 540 -2.67 16.09 29.71
N GLU A 541 -3.20 16.91 30.61
CA GLU A 541 -4.65 17.13 30.72
C GLU A 541 -5.23 17.77 29.46
N GLU A 542 -4.55 18.77 28.90
CA GLU A 542 -4.96 19.38 27.63
C GLU A 542 -4.81 18.39 26.48
N ALA A 543 -3.73 17.61 26.44
CA ALA A 543 -3.53 16.58 25.42
C ALA A 543 -4.69 15.58 25.38
N LEU A 544 -5.19 15.13 26.55
CA LEU A 544 -6.33 14.23 26.65
C LEU A 544 -7.61 14.81 26.04
N GLU A 545 -7.88 16.10 26.25
CA GLU A 545 -9.03 16.80 25.68
C GLU A 545 -8.95 16.85 24.14
N TYR A 546 -7.78 17.17 23.58
CA TYR A 546 -7.60 17.20 22.13
C TYR A 546 -7.58 15.80 21.51
N TYR A 547 -7.13 14.77 22.21
CA TYR A 547 -7.33 13.38 21.78
C TYR A 547 -8.81 13.00 21.76
N ASP A 548 -9.62 13.46 22.72
CA ASP A 548 -11.07 13.25 22.70
C ASP A 548 -11.73 13.90 21.49
N TYR A 549 -11.34 15.14 21.15
CA TYR A 549 -11.82 15.78 19.93
C TYR A 549 -11.40 15.03 18.66
N ALA A 550 -10.15 14.57 18.58
CA ALA A 550 -9.67 13.78 17.45
C ALA A 550 -10.49 12.48 17.27
N ILE A 551 -10.76 11.76 18.37
CA ILE A 551 -11.58 10.54 18.39
C ILE A 551 -13.02 10.84 17.98
N GLN A 552 -13.60 11.93 18.46
CA GLN A 552 -14.97 12.32 18.11
C GLN A 552 -15.11 12.61 16.62
N LYS A 553 -14.09 13.24 16.01
CA LYS A 553 -14.08 13.58 14.58
C LYS A 553 -13.78 12.38 13.69
N ASN A 554 -12.94 11.47 14.13
CA ASN A 554 -12.67 10.22 13.42
C ASN A 554 -12.47 9.06 14.40
N SER A 555 -13.53 8.29 14.62
CA SER A 555 -13.51 7.13 15.51
C SER A 555 -12.81 5.91 14.92
N GLU A 556 -12.39 5.94 13.65
CA GLU A 556 -11.69 4.82 13.00
C GLU A 556 -10.17 4.91 13.13
N ASP A 557 -9.63 6.08 13.51
CA ASP A 557 -8.18 6.22 13.70
C ASP A 557 -7.74 5.69 15.07
N PHE A 558 -7.09 4.53 15.07
CA PHE A 558 -6.56 3.89 16.28
C PHE A 558 -5.48 4.74 16.99
N ARG A 559 -4.77 5.62 16.28
CA ARG A 559 -3.61 6.37 16.83
C ARG A 559 -4.04 7.29 17.95
N ALA A 560 -5.19 7.96 17.82
CA ALA A 560 -5.71 8.84 18.86
C ALA A 560 -6.05 8.07 20.14
N PHE A 561 -6.64 6.86 20.03
CA PHE A 561 -6.88 5.98 21.17
C PHE A 561 -5.59 5.50 21.83
N LEU A 562 -4.61 5.08 21.03
CA LEU A 562 -3.30 4.62 21.51
C LEU A 562 -2.56 5.70 22.29
N HIS A 563 -2.41 6.90 21.72
CA HIS A 563 -1.70 7.99 22.38
C HIS A 563 -2.45 8.53 23.59
N LYS A 564 -3.79 8.56 23.56
CA LYS A 564 -4.58 8.86 24.74
C LYS A 564 -4.32 7.86 25.87
N ALA A 565 -4.26 6.56 25.55
CA ALA A 565 -3.92 5.52 26.53
C ALA A 565 -2.50 5.69 27.09
N ASN A 566 -1.51 5.97 26.25
CA ASN A 566 -0.13 6.26 26.67
C ASN A 566 -0.07 7.50 27.60
N THR A 567 -0.83 8.55 27.29
CA THR A 567 -0.93 9.76 28.11
C THR A 567 -1.55 9.45 29.47
N LEU A 568 -2.63 8.67 29.51
CA LEU A 568 -3.26 8.20 30.76
C LEU A 568 -2.30 7.34 31.58
N GLN A 569 -1.51 6.48 30.93
CA GLN A 569 -0.48 5.69 31.59
C GLN A 569 0.61 6.57 32.21
N SER A 570 1.02 7.64 31.52
CA SER A 570 1.99 8.63 32.05
C SER A 570 1.45 9.38 33.28
N LEU A 571 0.12 9.55 33.38
CA LEU A 571 -0.58 10.07 34.56
C LEU A 571 -0.86 9.00 35.64
N ASN A 572 -0.32 7.79 35.52
CA ASN A 572 -0.58 6.64 36.39
C ASN A 572 -2.06 6.21 36.45
N LYS A 573 -2.89 6.58 35.47
CA LYS A 573 -4.31 6.18 35.35
C LYS A 573 -4.44 4.88 34.57
N PHE A 574 -3.79 3.81 35.05
CA PHE A 574 -3.62 2.57 34.31
C PHE A 574 -4.95 1.90 33.92
N GLU A 575 -5.93 1.80 34.83
CA GLU A 575 -7.23 1.17 34.54
C GLU A 575 -8.04 1.92 33.46
N GLU A 576 -7.92 3.24 33.37
CA GLU A 576 -8.52 4.01 32.29
C GLU A 576 -7.77 3.79 30.98
N ALA A 577 -6.44 3.78 31.02
CA ALA A 577 -5.59 3.52 29.86
C ALA A 577 -5.92 2.16 29.21
N LEU A 578 -6.15 1.11 30.01
CA LEU A 578 -6.53 -0.23 29.51
C LEU A 578 -7.77 -0.21 28.60
N LYS A 579 -8.78 0.60 28.93
CA LYS A 579 -10.01 0.73 28.12
C LYS A 579 -9.70 1.31 26.73
N TYR A 580 -8.83 2.32 26.67
CA TYR A 580 -8.45 2.94 25.41
C TYR A 580 -7.48 2.07 24.60
N TYR A 581 -6.61 1.30 25.25
CA TYR A 581 -5.84 0.25 24.57
C TYR A 581 -6.75 -0.81 23.94
N ASP A 582 -7.81 -1.26 24.63
CA ASP A 582 -8.78 -2.20 24.07
C ASP A 582 -9.50 -1.63 22.83
N GLN A 583 -9.88 -0.35 22.87
CA GLN A 583 -10.45 0.34 21.72
C GLN A 583 -9.45 0.46 20.56
N ALA A 584 -8.19 0.80 20.85
CA ALA A 584 -7.14 0.87 19.84
C ALA A 584 -6.90 -0.49 19.17
N ILE A 585 -6.87 -1.59 19.96
CA ILE A 585 -6.75 -2.97 19.45
C ILE A 585 -7.95 -3.34 18.57
N GLN A 586 -9.17 -2.95 18.95
CA GLN A 586 -10.36 -3.21 18.14
C GLN A 586 -10.27 -2.55 16.75
N LYS A 587 -9.66 -1.36 16.67
CA LYS A 587 -9.50 -0.61 15.42
C LYS A 587 -8.31 -1.08 14.59
N ASN A 588 -7.20 -1.45 15.22
CA ASN A 588 -6.04 -1.99 14.53
C ASN A 588 -5.44 -3.20 15.28
N PRO A 589 -5.97 -4.41 15.06
CA PRO A 589 -5.52 -5.61 15.77
C PRO A 589 -4.16 -6.14 15.31
N GLU A 590 -3.57 -5.57 14.25
CA GLU A 590 -2.27 -5.99 13.72
C GLU A 590 -1.10 -5.19 14.32
N ASP A 591 -1.37 -4.12 15.06
CA ASP A 591 -0.32 -3.28 15.64
C ASP A 591 0.22 -3.87 16.94
N ALA A 592 1.46 -4.35 16.88
CA ALA A 592 2.16 -4.96 18.01
C ALA A 592 2.42 -3.98 19.18
N LEU A 593 2.59 -2.69 18.89
CA LEU A 593 2.95 -1.68 19.89
C LEU A 593 1.82 -1.50 20.91
N ILE A 594 0.56 -1.57 20.46
CA ILE A 594 -0.61 -1.41 21.33
C ILE A 594 -0.63 -2.49 22.41
N TYR A 595 -0.37 -3.74 22.03
CA TYR A 595 -0.31 -4.87 22.97
C TYR A 595 0.85 -4.74 23.96
N ASN A 596 2.04 -4.33 23.49
CA ASN A 596 3.20 -4.11 24.37
C ASN A 596 2.96 -2.99 25.39
N ASN A 597 2.35 -1.87 24.97
CA ASN A 597 2.05 -0.76 25.88
C ASN A 597 0.95 -1.13 26.88
N LYS A 598 -0.09 -1.84 26.43
CA LYS A 598 -1.13 -2.39 27.31
C LYS A 598 -0.55 -3.35 28.37
N ALA A 599 0.40 -4.20 27.97
CA ALA A 599 1.06 -5.12 28.88
C ALA A 599 1.86 -4.40 29.98
N GLN A 600 2.59 -3.33 29.64
CA GLN A 600 3.29 -2.50 30.63
C GLN A 600 2.33 -1.81 31.61
N ALA A 601 1.16 -1.36 31.14
CA ALA A 601 0.12 -0.82 32.02
C ALA A 601 -0.44 -1.91 32.97
N LEU A 602 -0.58 -3.15 32.51
CA LEU A 602 -0.98 -4.30 33.34
C LEU A 602 0.09 -4.67 34.37
N GLU A 603 1.38 -4.63 34.02
CA GLU A 603 2.49 -4.81 34.98
C GLU A 603 2.46 -3.78 36.10
N SER A 604 2.18 -2.51 35.75
CA SER A 604 2.06 -1.42 36.73
C SER A 604 0.90 -1.65 37.73
N LEU A 605 -0.08 -2.48 37.35
CA LEU A 605 -1.18 -2.93 38.20
C LEU A 605 -0.90 -4.28 38.89
N ASN A 606 0.32 -4.83 38.77
CA ASN A 606 0.71 -6.17 39.21
C ASN A 606 -0.10 -7.32 38.59
N ARG A 607 -0.72 -7.12 37.42
CA ARG A 607 -1.48 -8.14 36.67
C ARG A 607 -0.56 -8.87 35.67
N PHE A 608 0.49 -9.50 36.21
CA PHE A 608 1.60 -10.04 35.41
C PHE A 608 1.19 -11.13 34.42
N GLU A 609 0.27 -12.04 34.77
CA GLU A 609 -0.22 -13.08 33.86
C GLU A 609 -0.93 -12.49 32.63
N GLU A 610 -1.74 -11.46 32.82
CA GLU A 610 -2.41 -10.77 31.71
C GLU A 610 -1.43 -9.96 30.87
N ALA A 611 -0.43 -9.35 31.50
CA ALA A 611 0.66 -8.68 30.79
C ALA A 611 1.40 -9.66 29.87
N ILE A 612 1.77 -10.84 30.39
CA ILE A 612 2.43 -11.91 29.62
C ILE A 612 1.60 -12.32 28.39
N GLN A 613 0.28 -12.49 28.53
CA GLN A 613 -0.59 -12.79 27.39
C GLN A 613 -0.57 -11.69 26.33
N ASN A 614 -0.55 -10.42 26.74
CA ASN A 614 -0.48 -9.29 25.79
C ASN A 614 0.91 -9.21 25.13
N TYR A 615 2.00 -9.49 25.85
CA TYR A 615 3.32 -9.63 25.21
C TYR A 615 3.36 -10.79 24.21
N ASP A 616 2.69 -11.92 24.49
CA ASP A 616 2.58 -13.03 23.53
C ASP A 616 1.87 -12.59 22.24
N TYR A 617 0.80 -11.82 22.35
CA TYR A 617 0.15 -11.23 21.18
C TYR A 617 1.08 -10.26 20.45
N SER A 618 1.77 -9.37 21.17
CA SER A 618 2.70 -8.42 20.57
C SER A 618 3.83 -9.13 19.81
N ILE A 619 4.48 -10.14 20.41
CA ILE A 619 5.52 -10.97 19.79
C ILE A 619 4.99 -11.68 18.54
N LYS A 620 3.76 -12.21 18.58
CA LYS A 620 3.14 -12.86 17.43
C LYS A 620 2.95 -11.89 16.25
N LYS A 621 2.70 -10.61 16.52
CA LYS A 621 2.50 -9.57 15.51
C LYS A 621 3.83 -8.99 15.01
N ASN A 622 4.80 -8.78 15.89
CA ASN A 622 6.14 -8.34 15.53
C ASN A 622 7.21 -9.19 16.25
N PRO A 623 7.64 -10.31 15.64
CA PRO A 623 8.64 -11.20 16.23
C PRO A 623 10.07 -10.63 16.27
N GLU A 624 10.30 -9.48 15.64
CA GLU A 624 11.63 -8.86 15.56
C GLU A 624 11.85 -7.79 16.64
N ASP A 625 10.84 -7.47 17.47
CA ASP A 625 11.00 -6.45 18.51
C ASP A 625 11.68 -7.00 19.78
N PRO A 626 12.96 -6.67 20.04
CA PRO A 626 13.67 -7.14 21.24
C PRO A 626 13.05 -6.64 22.55
N LEU A 627 12.44 -5.45 22.53
CA LEU A 627 11.93 -4.81 23.75
C LEU A 627 10.76 -5.61 24.34
N THR A 628 9.91 -6.16 23.49
CA THR A 628 8.76 -6.96 23.92
C THR A 628 9.22 -8.26 24.60
N TYR A 629 10.25 -8.94 24.08
CA TYR A 629 10.85 -10.11 24.74
C TYR A 629 11.45 -9.77 26.11
N PHE A 630 12.18 -8.64 26.19
CA PHE A 630 12.78 -8.16 27.44
C PHE A 630 11.71 -7.85 28.49
N ASN A 631 10.66 -7.12 28.12
CA ASN A 631 9.57 -6.78 29.02
C ASN A 631 8.83 -8.03 29.52
N LYS A 632 8.54 -8.99 28.62
CA LYS A 632 7.96 -10.28 29.01
C LYS A 632 8.84 -11.04 30.00
N ALA A 633 10.15 -11.04 29.81
CA ALA A 633 11.10 -11.67 30.72
C ALA A 633 11.07 -11.02 32.12
N ASN A 634 10.97 -9.68 32.20
CA ASN A 634 10.81 -8.96 33.46
C ASN A 634 9.51 -9.34 34.19
N ALA A 635 8.39 -9.46 33.46
CA ALA A 635 7.11 -9.93 34.03
C ALA A 635 7.23 -11.36 34.58
N LEU A 636 7.86 -12.27 33.83
CA LEU A 636 8.10 -13.66 34.25
C LEU A 636 9.01 -13.72 35.49
N GLN A 637 10.05 -12.90 35.53
CA GLN A 637 10.93 -12.77 36.70
C GLN A 637 10.15 -12.30 37.94
N SER A 638 9.24 -11.35 37.77
CA SER A 638 8.37 -10.84 38.86
C SER A 638 7.43 -11.91 39.41
N LEU A 639 7.03 -12.88 38.59
CA LEU A 639 6.28 -14.08 39.01
C LEU A 639 7.17 -15.22 39.54
N ASN A 640 8.48 -15.00 39.68
CA ASN A 640 9.48 -16.03 40.02
C ASN A 640 9.55 -17.21 39.04
N ARG A 641 9.05 -17.04 37.80
CA ARG A 641 9.17 -18.02 36.70
C ARG A 641 10.54 -17.87 36.03
N PHE A 642 11.60 -18.03 36.83
CA PHE A 642 12.96 -17.65 36.45
C PHE A 642 13.49 -18.41 35.23
N GLN A 643 13.19 -19.71 35.09
CA GLN A 643 13.68 -20.49 33.96
C GLN A 643 13.11 -19.97 32.62
N GLU A 644 11.83 -19.66 32.58
CA GLU A 644 11.20 -19.07 31.39
C GLU A 644 11.73 -17.66 31.15
N ALA A 645 11.90 -16.84 32.20
CA ALA A 645 12.48 -15.51 32.07
C ALA A 645 13.87 -15.55 31.39
N LEU A 646 14.73 -16.52 31.74
CA LEU A 646 16.03 -16.69 31.09
C LEU A 646 15.92 -16.93 29.58
N GLU A 647 14.98 -17.78 29.14
CA GLU A 647 14.76 -18.05 27.71
C GLU A 647 14.34 -16.77 26.96
N TYR A 648 13.46 -15.96 27.55
CA TYR A 648 13.03 -14.69 26.95
C TYR A 648 14.10 -13.60 26.98
N TYR A 649 14.95 -13.56 28.01
CA TYR A 649 16.14 -12.71 27.98
C TYR A 649 17.12 -13.13 26.87
N ASP A 650 17.29 -14.44 26.65
CA ASP A 650 18.12 -14.95 25.54
C ASP A 650 17.58 -14.53 24.17
N TYR A 651 16.27 -14.59 23.97
CA TYR A 651 15.65 -14.06 22.75
C TYR A 651 15.86 -12.55 22.60
N ALA A 652 15.66 -11.77 23.66
CA ALA A 652 15.89 -10.32 23.63
C ALA A 652 17.34 -9.97 23.26
N ILE A 653 18.32 -10.67 23.85
CA ILE A 653 19.75 -10.54 23.55
C ILE A 653 20.07 -10.94 22.11
N GLN A 654 19.47 -12.03 21.60
CA GLN A 654 19.68 -12.46 20.22
C GLN A 654 19.20 -11.39 19.22
N LYS A 655 18.08 -10.73 19.51
CA LYS A 655 17.48 -9.69 18.66
C LYS A 655 18.21 -8.35 18.78
N ASN A 656 18.67 -7.99 19.97
CA ASN A 656 19.48 -6.79 20.19
C ASN A 656 20.66 -7.07 21.13
N PRO A 657 21.81 -7.49 20.59
CA PRO A 657 22.99 -7.80 21.40
C PRO A 657 23.57 -6.58 22.13
N GLU A 658 23.25 -5.36 21.69
CA GLU A 658 23.80 -4.14 22.28
C GLU A 658 23.05 -3.68 23.54
N ASP A 659 21.88 -4.26 23.83
CA ASP A 659 21.10 -3.90 25.03
C ASP A 659 21.65 -4.56 26.30
N PHE A 660 22.51 -3.84 27.01
CA PHE A 660 23.10 -4.31 28.27
C PHE A 660 22.08 -4.63 29.36
N ARG A 661 20.87 -4.04 29.31
CA ARG A 661 19.83 -4.24 30.34
C ARG A 661 19.33 -5.68 30.35
N ALA A 662 19.25 -6.31 29.17
CA ALA A 662 18.86 -7.70 29.04
C ALA A 662 19.89 -8.64 29.68
N PHE A 663 21.20 -8.38 29.46
CA PHE A 663 22.28 -9.12 30.12
C PHE A 663 22.27 -8.93 31.63
N LEU A 664 22.07 -7.70 32.11
CA LEU A 664 22.01 -7.39 33.54
C LEU A 664 20.86 -8.12 34.23
N ASN A 665 19.64 -8.06 33.68
CA ASN A 665 18.48 -8.72 34.28
C ASN A 665 18.55 -10.24 34.17
N LYS A 666 19.12 -10.77 33.09
CA LYS A 666 19.46 -12.19 32.99
C LYS A 666 20.47 -12.61 34.06
N ALA A 667 21.53 -11.84 34.28
CA ALA A 667 22.53 -12.09 35.31
C ALA A 667 21.91 -12.06 36.73
N ASN A 668 21.03 -11.10 37.00
CA ASN A 668 20.27 -11.02 38.25
C ASN A 668 19.39 -12.26 38.45
N THR A 669 18.73 -12.73 37.39
CA THR A 669 17.91 -13.96 37.41
C THR A 669 18.75 -15.21 37.65
N LEU A 670 19.93 -15.31 37.02
CA LEU A 670 20.89 -16.40 37.23
C LEU A 670 21.43 -16.39 38.67
N LEU A 671 21.70 -15.20 39.23
CA LEU A 671 22.10 -15.03 40.62
C LEU A 671 21.02 -15.56 41.58
N SER A 672 19.74 -15.26 41.32
CA SER A 672 18.61 -15.80 42.09
C SER A 672 18.47 -17.32 41.98
N LEU A 673 18.89 -17.93 40.87
CA LEU A 673 18.93 -19.38 40.66
C LEU A 673 20.22 -20.04 41.18
N ASN A 674 21.12 -19.29 41.81
CA ASN A 674 22.44 -19.75 42.27
C ASN A 674 23.36 -20.27 41.13
N ARG A 675 23.14 -19.82 39.88
CA ARG A 675 24.00 -20.13 38.72
C ARG A 675 25.08 -19.04 38.59
N PHE A 676 26.00 -19.03 39.55
CA PHE A 676 26.91 -17.89 39.77
C PHE A 676 27.91 -17.65 38.64
N GLU A 677 28.55 -18.68 38.08
CA GLU A 677 29.51 -18.54 36.98
C GLU A 677 28.87 -17.93 35.73
N GLU A 678 27.66 -18.38 35.39
CA GLU A 678 26.93 -17.83 34.25
C GLU A 678 26.46 -16.39 34.51
N ALA A 679 26.05 -16.09 35.75
CA ALA A 679 25.72 -14.72 36.14
C ALA A 679 26.93 -13.79 35.96
N ILE A 680 28.13 -14.22 36.39
CA ILE A 680 29.38 -13.46 36.24
C ILE A 680 29.66 -13.12 34.77
N GLN A 681 29.55 -14.10 33.86
CA GLN A 681 29.76 -13.85 32.42
C GLN A 681 28.79 -12.81 31.84
N ASN A 682 27.53 -12.81 32.28
CA ASN A 682 26.55 -11.83 31.82
C ASN A 682 26.79 -10.44 32.45
N TYR A 683 27.23 -10.37 33.72
CA TYR A 683 27.67 -9.11 34.33
C TYR A 683 28.91 -8.53 33.63
N ASP A 684 29.86 -9.38 33.23
CA ASP A 684 31.04 -8.94 32.46
C ASP A 684 30.64 -8.19 31.19
N TYR A 685 29.69 -8.76 30.44
CA TYR A 685 29.17 -8.11 29.24
C TYR A 685 28.44 -6.80 29.57
N ALA A 686 27.56 -6.80 30.58
CA ALA A 686 26.82 -5.62 30.98
C ALA A 686 27.75 -4.47 31.42
N ILE A 687 28.79 -4.77 32.20
CA ILE A 687 29.81 -3.82 32.65
C ILE A 687 30.63 -3.28 31.47
N GLN A 688 31.00 -4.13 30.51
CA GLN A 688 31.73 -3.69 29.32
C GLN A 688 30.93 -2.66 28.51
N LYS A 689 29.61 -2.83 28.41
CA LYS A 689 28.72 -1.93 27.67
C LYS A 689 28.31 -0.69 28.45
N ASN A 690 28.10 -0.80 29.76
CA ASN A 690 27.79 0.32 30.64
C ASN A 690 28.67 0.31 31.91
N PRO A 691 29.88 0.91 31.84
CA PRO A 691 30.81 0.93 32.96
C PRO A 691 30.40 1.80 34.15
N GLU A 692 29.31 2.57 34.04
CA GLU A 692 28.82 3.45 35.10
C GLU A 692 27.79 2.80 36.03
N ASP A 693 27.27 1.61 35.67
CA ASP A 693 26.28 0.92 36.49
C ASP A 693 26.92 0.21 37.69
N PHE A 694 26.95 0.89 38.84
CA PHE A 694 27.49 0.34 40.08
C PHE A 694 26.78 -0.95 40.55
N MET A 695 25.50 -1.14 40.21
CA MET A 695 24.74 -2.33 40.62
C MET A 695 25.26 -3.58 39.94
N ALA A 696 25.74 -3.47 38.70
CA ALA A 696 26.36 -4.58 37.98
C ALA A 696 27.65 -5.06 38.68
N PHE A 697 28.50 -4.12 39.12
CA PHE A 697 29.71 -4.43 39.90
C PHE A 697 29.37 -5.07 41.26
N LEU A 698 28.41 -4.48 41.99
CA LEU A 698 27.95 -5.00 43.28
C LEU A 698 27.44 -6.44 43.14
N ASN A 699 26.54 -6.70 42.20
CA ASN A 699 25.93 -8.01 42.03
C ASN A 699 26.92 -9.06 41.50
N LYS A 700 27.89 -8.65 40.67
CA LYS A 700 29.02 -9.52 40.29
C LYS A 700 29.88 -9.88 41.50
N GLY A 701 30.20 -8.91 42.35
CA GLY A 701 30.92 -9.15 43.61
C GLY A 701 30.15 -10.12 44.52
N ILE A 702 28.82 -9.98 44.62
CA ILE A 702 27.96 -10.92 45.35
C ILE A 702 28.04 -12.33 44.75
N ALA A 703 27.99 -12.48 43.42
CA ALA A 703 28.14 -13.78 42.76
C ALA A 703 29.51 -14.42 43.05
N LEU A 704 30.60 -13.65 42.99
CA LEU A 704 31.96 -14.11 43.31
C LEU A 704 32.11 -14.52 44.78
N LYS A 705 31.54 -13.73 45.70
CA LYS A 705 31.49 -14.05 47.13
C LYS A 705 30.76 -15.39 47.37
N SER A 706 29.66 -15.63 46.66
CA SER A 706 28.91 -16.90 46.77
C SER A 706 29.71 -18.11 46.26
N LEU A 707 30.70 -17.90 45.39
CA LEU A 707 31.68 -18.91 44.96
C LEU A 707 32.91 -19.01 45.85
N ASN A 708 32.94 -18.30 46.99
CA ASN A 708 34.11 -18.15 47.87
C ASN A 708 35.34 -17.52 47.21
N ARG A 709 35.18 -16.82 46.08
CA ARG A 709 36.24 -16.05 45.40
C ARG A 709 36.32 -14.65 46.00
N PHE A 710 36.67 -14.58 47.29
CA PHE A 710 36.55 -13.37 48.09
C PHE A 710 37.50 -12.26 47.63
N GLU A 711 38.74 -12.56 47.27
CA GLU A 711 39.72 -11.56 46.80
C GLU A 711 39.22 -10.85 45.54
N GLU A 712 38.72 -11.59 44.55
CA GLU A 712 38.15 -11.01 43.35
C GLU A 712 36.88 -10.21 43.66
N ALA A 713 36.03 -10.71 44.57
CA ALA A 713 34.84 -9.96 45.00
C ALA A 713 35.20 -8.59 45.59
N LEU A 714 36.30 -8.47 46.34
CA LEU A 714 36.75 -7.19 46.90
C LEU A 714 37.03 -6.15 45.81
N GLU A 715 37.68 -6.54 44.71
CA GLU A 715 37.96 -5.62 43.59
C GLU A 715 36.65 -5.06 43.00
N TYR A 716 35.65 -5.91 42.79
CA TYR A 716 34.36 -5.48 42.25
C TYR A 716 33.54 -4.65 43.25
N TYR A 717 33.64 -4.92 44.55
CA TYR A 717 33.05 -4.04 45.55
C TYR A 717 33.75 -2.67 45.60
N ASP A 718 35.07 -2.62 45.43
CA ASP A 718 35.81 -1.35 45.32
C ASP A 718 35.38 -0.54 44.10
N TYR A 719 35.20 -1.19 42.95
CA TYR A 719 34.63 -0.52 41.78
C TYR A 719 33.20 -0.03 42.03
N ALA A 720 32.33 -0.83 42.66
CA ALA A 720 30.96 -0.41 42.99
C ALA A 720 30.96 0.82 43.92
N ILE A 721 31.81 0.84 44.94
CA ILE A 721 31.97 1.97 45.87
C ILE A 721 32.51 3.21 45.15
N GLN A 722 33.48 3.04 44.25
CA GLN A 722 34.01 4.16 43.47
C GLN A 722 32.93 4.81 42.60
N LYS A 723 32.03 4.00 42.03
CA LYS A 723 30.93 4.48 41.18
C LYS A 723 29.79 5.09 41.99
N ASN A 724 29.47 4.52 43.16
CA ASN A 724 28.49 5.08 44.06
C ASN A 724 28.96 5.00 45.54
N PRO A 725 29.61 6.06 46.05
CA PRO A 725 30.09 6.11 47.45
C PRO A 725 28.97 6.15 48.50
N GLU A 726 27.72 6.38 48.10
CA GLU A 726 26.56 6.43 49.01
C GLU A 726 25.91 5.05 49.20
N ASP A 727 26.27 4.04 48.39
CA ASP A 727 25.69 2.70 48.52
C ASP A 727 26.27 1.91 49.69
N PHE A 728 25.55 1.90 50.81
CA PHE A 728 25.93 1.15 52.00
C PHE A 728 26.02 -0.37 51.78
N LYS A 729 25.28 -0.92 50.80
CA LYS A 729 25.27 -2.37 50.52
C LYS A 729 26.61 -2.84 49.97
N SER A 730 27.30 -2.02 49.18
CA SER A 730 28.64 -2.32 48.68
C SER A 730 29.66 -2.42 49.82
N PHE A 731 29.67 -1.44 50.74
CA PHE A 731 30.52 -1.49 51.95
C PHE A 731 30.21 -2.70 52.84
N PHE A 732 28.92 -2.97 53.09
CA PHE A 732 28.50 -4.10 53.90
C PHE A 732 28.93 -5.46 53.30
N ASN A 733 28.75 -5.66 51.99
CA ASN A 733 29.17 -6.89 51.33
C ASN A 733 30.70 -7.02 51.26
N LYS A 734 31.43 -5.91 51.08
CA LYS A 734 32.89 -5.89 51.16
C LYS A 734 33.37 -6.29 52.55
N ALA A 735 32.74 -5.77 53.61
CA ALA A 735 33.07 -6.12 54.98
C ALA A 735 32.91 -7.63 55.26
N ILE A 736 31.84 -8.25 54.74
CA ILE A 736 31.64 -9.71 54.85
C ILE A 736 32.77 -10.47 54.14
N ALA A 737 33.14 -10.09 52.92
CA ALA A 737 34.23 -10.74 52.19
C ALA A 737 35.58 -10.58 52.90
N LEU A 738 35.87 -9.40 53.46
CA LEU A 738 37.07 -9.16 54.29
C LEU A 738 37.07 -10.01 55.57
N GLN A 739 35.92 -10.15 56.22
CA GLN A 739 35.76 -11.02 57.39
C GLN A 739 36.07 -12.48 57.04
N SER A 740 35.58 -12.98 55.90
CA SER A 740 35.88 -14.33 55.40
C SER A 740 37.37 -14.55 55.10
N LEU A 741 38.10 -13.50 54.74
CA LEU A 741 39.56 -13.51 54.53
C LEU A 741 40.37 -13.26 55.81
N ASN A 742 39.71 -13.17 56.98
CA ASN A 742 40.32 -12.82 58.26
C ASN A 742 40.97 -11.42 58.31
N ARG A 743 40.63 -10.52 57.37
CA ARG A 743 41.07 -9.11 57.36
C ARG A 743 40.14 -8.27 58.23
N PHE A 744 40.11 -8.58 59.52
CA PHE A 744 39.07 -8.14 60.44
C PHE A 744 39.04 -6.61 60.70
N GLU A 745 40.19 -5.95 60.82
CA GLU A 745 40.22 -4.48 61.05
C GLU A 745 39.65 -3.71 59.85
N GLU A 746 39.96 -4.14 58.63
CA GLU A 746 39.39 -3.55 57.41
C GLU A 746 37.89 -3.84 57.30
N ALA A 747 37.44 -5.04 57.69
CA ALA A 747 36.02 -5.37 57.76
C ALA A 747 35.27 -4.44 58.71
N ILE A 748 35.83 -4.17 59.90
CA ILE A 748 35.25 -3.24 60.89
C ILE A 748 35.09 -1.84 60.31
N GLN A 749 36.11 -1.31 59.63
CA GLN A 749 36.03 0.01 58.98
C GLN A 749 34.91 0.07 57.93
N ASN A 750 34.75 -0.98 57.12
CA ASN A 750 33.69 -1.03 56.12
C ASN A 750 32.29 -1.19 56.75
N TYR A 751 32.17 -1.93 57.85
CA TYR A 751 30.93 -1.94 58.63
C TYR A 751 30.60 -0.58 59.23
N ASP A 752 31.61 0.18 59.70
CA ASP A 752 31.42 1.54 60.20
C ASP A 752 30.86 2.47 59.13
N TYR A 753 31.41 2.43 57.91
CA TYR A 753 30.86 3.18 56.79
C TYR A 753 29.41 2.75 56.46
N ALA A 754 29.13 1.45 56.41
CA ALA A 754 27.78 0.96 56.13
C ALA A 754 26.77 1.43 57.21
N ILE A 755 27.17 1.39 58.49
CA ILE A 755 26.36 1.87 59.62
C ILE A 755 26.15 3.38 59.55
N GLN A 756 27.18 4.16 59.21
CA GLN A 756 27.07 5.60 59.07
C GLN A 756 26.02 5.99 58.01
N LYS A 757 25.96 5.23 56.91
CA LYS A 757 25.01 5.45 55.81
C LYS A 757 23.62 4.87 56.11
N ASN A 758 23.54 3.76 56.82
CA ASN A 758 22.28 3.17 57.27
C ASN A 758 22.31 2.78 58.76
N PRO A 759 21.97 3.71 59.67
CA PRO A 759 22.04 3.49 61.12
C PRO A 759 21.06 2.45 61.68
N GLU A 760 20.10 1.97 60.89
CA GLU A 760 19.10 0.97 61.31
C GLU A 760 19.43 -0.45 60.80
N ASP A 761 20.59 -0.66 60.18
CA ASP A 761 20.98 -1.98 59.68
C ASP A 761 21.42 -2.95 60.79
N PHE A 762 20.48 -3.76 61.27
CA PHE A 762 20.74 -4.84 62.23
C PHE A 762 21.95 -5.72 61.85
N ASN A 763 22.05 -6.11 60.57
CA ASN A 763 23.06 -7.08 60.15
C ASN A 763 24.46 -6.46 60.19
N ALA A 764 24.59 -5.17 59.90
CA ALA A 764 25.85 -4.46 59.99
C ALA A 764 26.38 -4.42 61.44
N TYR A 765 25.55 -4.04 62.40
CA TYR A 765 25.91 -4.06 63.83
C TYR A 765 26.26 -5.47 64.33
N PHE A 766 25.42 -6.45 64.01
CA PHE A 766 25.61 -7.83 64.44
C PHE A 766 26.91 -8.44 63.87
N ASN A 767 27.19 -8.26 62.58
CA ASN A 767 28.39 -8.79 61.95
C ASN A 767 29.65 -8.05 62.39
N LYS A 768 29.57 -6.74 62.63
CA LYS A 768 30.67 -5.97 63.25
C LYS A 768 31.01 -6.50 64.65
N ALA A 769 30.00 -6.73 65.48
CA ALA A 769 30.19 -7.29 66.82
C ALA A 769 30.82 -8.69 66.78
N ASN A 770 30.36 -9.56 65.86
CA ASN A 770 30.96 -10.88 65.64
C ASN A 770 32.44 -10.77 65.18
N THR A 771 32.75 -9.78 64.33
CA THR A 771 34.11 -9.52 63.85
C THR A 771 35.03 -9.05 64.99
N LEU A 772 34.55 -8.13 65.83
CA LEU A 772 35.26 -7.68 67.05
C LEU A 772 35.50 -8.83 68.03
N GLN A 773 34.50 -9.70 68.21
CA GLN A 773 34.62 -10.91 69.02
C GLN A 773 35.71 -11.86 68.47
N SER A 774 35.80 -12.00 67.14
CA SER A 774 36.83 -12.81 66.46
C SER A 774 38.25 -12.24 66.67
N LEU A 775 38.38 -10.92 66.75
CA LEU A 775 39.61 -10.21 67.13
C LEU A 775 39.91 -10.23 68.63
N LYS A 776 39.05 -10.85 69.45
CA LYS A 776 39.13 -10.84 70.92
C LYS A 776 38.98 -9.45 71.55
N ARG A 777 38.46 -8.46 70.80
CA ARG A 777 38.07 -7.13 71.30
C ARG A 777 36.69 -7.22 71.96
N PHE A 778 36.61 -8.00 73.03
CA PHE A 778 35.34 -8.41 73.62
C PHE A 778 34.56 -7.23 74.22
N GLU A 779 35.22 -6.26 74.87
CA GLU A 779 34.52 -5.11 75.48
C GLU A 779 33.79 -4.28 74.42
N GLU A 780 34.45 -3.99 73.30
CA GLU A 780 33.85 -3.23 72.19
C GLU A 780 32.74 -4.03 71.51
N SER A 781 32.89 -5.35 71.38
CA SER A 781 31.83 -6.20 70.80
C SER A 781 30.52 -6.11 71.60
N LEU A 782 30.58 -5.88 72.92
CA LEU A 782 29.39 -5.73 73.75
C LEU A 782 28.55 -4.54 73.27
N GLU A 783 29.15 -3.37 73.10
CA GLU A 783 28.44 -2.16 72.68
C GLU A 783 27.65 -2.38 71.37
N PHE A 784 28.29 -2.99 70.36
CA PHE A 784 27.64 -3.25 69.07
C PHE A 784 26.57 -4.36 69.15
N TYR A 785 26.70 -5.33 70.05
CA TYR A 785 25.59 -6.25 70.33
C TYR A 785 24.40 -5.54 70.99
N ASP A 786 24.62 -4.53 71.84
CA ASP A 786 23.52 -3.77 72.45
C ASP A 786 22.75 -2.98 71.38
N TYR A 787 23.44 -2.32 70.43
CA TYR A 787 22.79 -1.69 69.27
C TYR A 787 22.00 -2.71 68.41
N ALA A 788 22.59 -3.86 68.10
CA ALA A 788 21.89 -4.92 67.37
C ALA A 788 20.63 -5.43 68.12
N ILE A 789 20.68 -5.54 69.45
CA ILE A 789 19.53 -5.91 70.28
C ILE A 789 18.45 -4.83 70.25
N GLN A 790 18.81 -3.55 70.28
CA GLN A 790 17.85 -2.45 70.19
C GLN A 790 17.08 -2.49 68.86
N ILE A 791 17.77 -2.76 67.75
CA ILE A 791 17.15 -2.83 66.42
C ILE A 791 16.30 -4.10 66.26
N ASN A 792 16.82 -5.28 66.66
CA ASN A 792 16.09 -6.54 66.57
C ASN A 792 16.15 -7.35 67.88
N PRO A 793 15.26 -7.06 68.84
CA PRO A 793 15.25 -7.71 70.17
C PRO A 793 14.72 -9.16 70.14
N LYS A 794 14.30 -9.68 68.98
CA LYS A 794 13.78 -11.05 68.84
C LYS A 794 14.86 -12.05 68.43
N TYR A 795 16.00 -11.60 67.91
CA TYR A 795 17.02 -12.49 67.39
C TYR A 795 17.86 -13.09 68.52
N SER A 796 17.59 -14.36 68.86
CA SER A 796 18.20 -15.03 70.02
C SER A 796 19.73 -15.13 69.95
N GLU A 797 20.30 -15.20 68.75
CA GLU A 797 21.75 -15.41 68.58
C GLU A 797 22.57 -14.20 69.05
N THR A 798 22.04 -12.98 68.97
CA THR A 798 22.69 -11.76 69.47
C THR A 798 22.96 -11.85 70.97
N TYR A 799 21.99 -12.36 71.74
CA TYR A 799 22.12 -12.55 73.18
C TYR A 799 23.14 -13.64 73.53
N ILE A 800 23.20 -14.72 72.74
CA ILE A 800 24.19 -15.80 72.91
C ILE A 800 25.60 -15.27 72.66
N ASN A 801 25.83 -14.61 71.52
CA ASN A 801 27.15 -14.12 71.15
C ASN A 801 27.65 -13.03 72.10
N ARG A 802 26.74 -12.17 72.60
CA ARG A 802 27.05 -11.23 73.68
C ARG A 802 27.43 -11.96 74.97
N GLY A 803 26.65 -12.97 75.37
CA GLY A 803 26.94 -13.83 76.53
C GLY A 803 28.32 -14.48 76.44
N ILE A 804 28.70 -15.00 75.28
CA ILE A 804 30.03 -15.57 75.02
C ILE A 804 31.13 -14.50 75.19
N SER A 805 30.92 -13.27 74.71
CA SER A 805 31.88 -12.18 74.92
C SER A 805 32.06 -11.85 76.40
N LEU A 806 30.97 -11.84 77.17
CA LEU A 806 31.03 -11.66 78.64
C LEU A 806 31.78 -12.80 79.34
N GLN A 807 31.62 -14.05 78.90
CA GLN A 807 32.39 -15.18 79.44
C GLN A 807 33.89 -15.02 79.21
N ASN A 808 34.29 -14.57 78.02
CA ASN A 808 35.71 -14.32 77.72
C ASN A 808 36.29 -13.16 78.54
N LEU A 809 35.46 -12.23 79.01
CA LEU A 809 35.81 -11.16 79.95
C LEU A 809 35.73 -11.58 81.42
N ASN A 810 35.46 -12.87 81.71
CA ASN A 810 35.21 -13.41 83.05
C ASN A 810 33.99 -12.80 83.78
N ARG A 811 33.07 -12.14 83.06
CA ARG A 811 31.83 -11.56 83.60
C ARG A 811 30.70 -12.60 83.58
N PHE A 812 30.91 -13.71 84.27
CA PHE A 812 30.05 -14.90 84.15
C PHE A 812 28.61 -14.70 84.64
N GLU A 813 28.37 -13.91 85.71
CA GLU A 813 27.00 -13.63 86.20
C GLU A 813 26.16 -12.85 85.17
N GLN A 814 26.76 -11.84 84.52
CA GLN A 814 26.10 -11.13 83.43
C GLN A 814 25.86 -12.07 82.24
N SER A 815 26.82 -12.95 81.92
CA SER A 815 26.62 -13.95 80.87
C SER A 815 25.41 -14.85 81.14
N LEU A 816 25.13 -15.23 82.40
CA LEU A 816 23.96 -16.04 82.73
C LEU A 816 22.66 -15.32 82.39
N GLN A 817 22.55 -14.04 82.73
CA GLN A 817 21.37 -13.22 82.42
C GLN A 817 21.11 -13.18 80.91
N TYR A 818 22.15 -12.97 80.10
CA TYR A 818 22.01 -12.94 78.64
C TYR A 818 21.73 -14.31 78.03
N CYS A 819 22.23 -15.40 78.62
CA CYS A 819 21.83 -16.75 78.21
C CYS A 819 20.34 -17.02 78.54
N ASP A 820 19.84 -16.50 79.67
CA ASP A 820 18.43 -16.59 80.02
C ASP A 820 17.54 -15.79 79.07
N PHE A 821 17.95 -14.59 78.68
CA PHE A 821 17.27 -13.86 77.62
C PHE A 821 17.28 -14.65 76.30
N ALA A 822 18.41 -15.24 75.91
CA ALA A 822 18.47 -16.07 74.71
C ALA A 822 17.50 -17.26 74.74
N ILE A 823 17.42 -17.97 75.88
CA ILE A 823 16.48 -19.07 76.11
C ILE A 823 15.03 -18.57 76.05
N GLN A 824 14.74 -17.41 76.64
CA GLN A 824 13.40 -16.82 76.59
C GLN A 824 12.99 -16.48 75.16
N LYS A 825 13.91 -15.97 74.32
CA LYS A 825 13.64 -15.67 72.90
C LYS A 825 13.49 -16.94 72.06
N ASN A 826 14.30 -17.96 72.33
CA ASN A 826 14.21 -19.25 71.65
C ASN A 826 14.48 -20.42 72.61
N PRO A 827 13.42 -21.02 73.20
CA PRO A 827 13.56 -22.13 74.15
C PRO A 827 14.10 -23.43 73.55
N LYS A 828 14.27 -23.53 72.22
CA LYS A 828 14.85 -24.70 71.55
C LYS A 828 16.31 -24.47 71.14
N ASN A 829 16.91 -23.33 71.46
CA ASN A 829 18.28 -23.04 71.07
C ASN A 829 19.29 -23.77 71.99
N VAL A 830 19.84 -24.86 71.48
CA VAL A 830 20.84 -25.70 72.16
C VAL A 830 22.07 -24.88 72.60
N ARG A 831 22.53 -23.93 71.78
CA ARG A 831 23.71 -23.10 72.10
C ARG A 831 23.45 -22.23 73.32
N ALA A 832 22.24 -21.75 73.54
CA ALA A 832 21.91 -20.92 74.70
C ALA A 832 22.06 -21.70 76.02
N TYR A 833 21.50 -22.92 76.08
CA TYR A 833 21.64 -23.81 77.24
C TYR A 833 23.08 -24.25 77.47
N PHE A 834 23.80 -24.59 76.40
CA PHE A 834 25.21 -24.98 76.47
C PHE A 834 26.09 -23.86 77.03
N ASN A 835 25.96 -22.63 76.51
CA ASN A 835 26.72 -21.49 77.01
C ASN A 835 26.33 -21.10 78.43
N LYS A 836 25.05 -21.26 78.83
CA LYS A 836 24.63 -21.09 80.23
C LYS A 836 25.34 -22.08 81.16
N ALA A 837 25.44 -23.35 80.76
CA ALA A 837 26.13 -24.38 81.52
C ALA A 837 27.63 -24.07 81.69
N ILE A 838 28.28 -23.56 80.63
CA ILE A 838 29.69 -23.12 80.69
C ILE A 838 29.88 -21.96 81.68
N ALA A 839 29.00 -20.96 81.66
CA ALA A 839 29.07 -19.84 82.61
C ALA A 839 28.89 -20.32 84.07
N LEU A 840 27.92 -21.21 84.33
CA LEU A 840 27.73 -21.80 85.67
C LEU A 840 28.93 -22.62 86.13
N GLN A 841 29.51 -23.41 85.22
CA GLN A 841 30.71 -24.19 85.49
C GLN A 841 31.90 -23.27 85.84
N SER A 842 32.01 -22.11 85.20
CA SER A 842 33.07 -21.11 85.48
C SER A 842 32.87 -20.40 86.82
N LEU A 843 31.63 -20.31 87.31
CA LEU A 843 31.27 -19.82 88.65
C LEU A 843 31.36 -20.90 89.75
N ASN A 844 31.87 -22.10 89.43
CA ASN A 844 31.90 -23.27 90.31
C ASN A 844 30.51 -23.78 90.76
N ARG A 845 29.42 -23.37 90.08
CA ARG A 845 28.05 -23.85 90.30
C ARG A 845 27.81 -25.14 89.51
N PHE A 846 28.59 -26.17 89.83
CA PHE A 846 28.72 -27.37 88.99
C PHE A 846 27.44 -28.20 88.88
N GLU A 847 26.67 -28.39 89.97
CA GLU A 847 25.41 -29.17 89.93
C GLU A 847 24.34 -28.49 89.04
N GLU A 848 24.25 -27.16 89.09
CA GLU A 848 23.37 -26.40 88.20
C GLU A 848 23.84 -26.49 86.74
N ALA A 849 25.15 -26.43 86.49
CA ALA A 849 25.72 -26.59 85.17
C ALA A 849 25.34 -27.96 84.55
N LEU A 850 25.36 -29.05 85.33
CA LEU A 850 24.96 -30.38 84.86
C LEU A 850 23.51 -30.42 84.37
N LYS A 851 22.58 -29.75 85.07
CA LYS A 851 21.17 -29.65 84.65
C LYS A 851 21.02 -29.00 83.28
N TYR A 852 21.79 -27.94 83.01
CA TYR A 852 21.72 -27.26 81.71
C TYR A 852 22.49 -27.98 80.61
N TYR A 853 23.54 -28.74 80.93
CA TYR A 853 24.12 -29.71 80.00
C TYR A 853 23.11 -30.81 79.65
N ASP A 854 22.31 -31.30 80.61
CA ASP A 854 21.23 -32.25 80.34
C ASP A 854 20.20 -31.70 79.37
N TYR A 855 19.69 -30.49 79.60
CA TYR A 855 18.77 -29.84 78.64
C TYR A 855 19.40 -29.69 77.25
N ALA A 856 20.67 -29.27 77.16
CA ALA A 856 21.35 -29.14 75.88
C ALA A 856 21.52 -30.48 75.15
N THR A 857 21.83 -31.56 75.87
CA THR A 857 21.94 -32.93 75.29
C THR A 857 20.59 -33.55 74.95
N GLN A 858 19.51 -33.20 75.66
CA GLN A 858 18.15 -33.63 75.28
C GLN A 858 17.72 -33.00 73.96
N LEU A 859 18.03 -31.71 73.78
CA LEU A 859 17.72 -30.98 72.54
C LEU A 859 18.64 -31.36 71.38
N ASN A 860 19.89 -31.73 71.64
CA ASN A 860 20.81 -32.26 70.63
C ASN A 860 21.66 -33.42 71.18
N PRO A 861 21.15 -34.67 71.10
CA PRO A 861 21.88 -35.86 71.56
C PRO A 861 23.12 -36.20 70.71
N ALA A 862 23.29 -35.56 69.56
CA ALA A 862 24.36 -35.80 68.59
C ALA A 862 25.56 -34.84 68.73
N ASN A 863 25.58 -33.97 69.75
CA ASN A 863 26.72 -33.09 69.99
C ASN A 863 27.71 -33.65 71.04
N ALA A 864 28.75 -34.34 70.58
CA ALA A 864 29.80 -34.92 71.42
C ALA A 864 30.49 -33.90 72.34
N HIS A 865 30.62 -32.63 71.90
CA HIS A 865 31.30 -31.60 72.66
C HIS A 865 30.58 -31.28 73.98
N ILE A 866 29.24 -31.30 73.97
CA ILE A 866 28.42 -31.07 75.17
C ILE A 866 28.65 -32.17 76.21
N TYR A 867 28.71 -33.44 75.78
CA TYR A 867 29.00 -34.57 76.67
C TYR A 867 30.40 -34.49 77.28
N ILE A 868 31.41 -34.08 76.50
CA ILE A 868 32.77 -33.89 77.00
C ILE A 868 32.80 -32.82 78.09
N GLN A 869 32.15 -31.67 77.87
CA GLN A 869 32.11 -30.60 78.89
C GLN A 869 31.33 -31.00 80.14
N LYS A 870 30.22 -31.76 79.97
CA LYS A 870 29.47 -32.34 81.08
C LYS A 870 30.33 -33.32 81.90
N ALA A 871 31.09 -34.20 81.23
CA ALA A 871 32.00 -35.14 81.90
C ALA A 871 33.14 -34.42 82.62
N ASN A 872 33.71 -33.37 82.04
CA ASN A 872 34.69 -32.50 82.70
C ASN A 872 34.12 -31.83 83.96
N THR A 873 32.84 -31.43 83.93
CA THR A 873 32.13 -30.88 85.09
C THR A 873 31.95 -31.92 86.19
N LEU A 874 31.58 -33.16 85.85
CA LEU A 874 31.50 -34.27 86.80
C LEU A 874 32.84 -34.58 87.47
N LYS A 875 33.96 -34.49 86.72
CA LYS A 875 35.31 -34.63 87.29
C LYS A 875 35.62 -33.56 88.33
N LYS A 876 35.22 -32.30 88.10
CA LYS A 876 35.41 -31.20 89.06
C LYS A 876 34.60 -31.41 90.36
N LEU A 877 33.51 -32.17 90.30
CA LEU A 877 32.72 -32.62 91.45
C LEU A 877 33.24 -33.92 92.11
N ASN A 878 34.40 -34.45 91.69
CA ASN A 878 34.93 -35.75 92.11
C ASN A 878 34.01 -36.96 91.80
N ARG A 879 33.04 -36.81 90.90
CA ARG A 879 32.13 -37.89 90.43
C ARG A 879 32.78 -38.68 89.29
N PHE A 880 33.95 -39.26 89.57
CA PHE A 880 34.82 -39.87 88.55
C PHE A 880 34.18 -41.08 87.85
N LYS A 881 33.36 -41.89 88.55
CA LYS A 881 32.68 -43.06 87.97
C LYS A 881 31.69 -42.64 86.88
N GLU A 882 30.87 -41.63 87.17
CA GLU A 882 29.88 -41.10 86.23
C GLU A 882 30.54 -40.38 85.06
N ALA A 883 31.61 -39.62 85.32
CA ALA A 883 32.41 -39.02 84.27
C ALA A 883 33.01 -40.07 83.32
N PHE A 884 33.58 -41.15 83.87
CA PHE A 884 34.15 -42.24 83.08
C PHE A 884 33.10 -42.96 82.23
N GLN A 885 31.93 -43.25 82.81
CA GLN A 885 30.82 -43.84 82.09
C GLN A 885 30.36 -42.93 80.93
N LEU A 886 30.20 -41.63 81.18
CA LEU A 886 29.80 -40.67 80.15
C LEU A 886 30.84 -40.55 79.04
N PHE A 887 32.14 -40.61 79.36
CA PHE A 887 33.21 -40.65 78.35
C PHE A 887 33.16 -41.91 77.49
N GLN A 888 32.89 -43.08 78.07
CA GLN A 888 32.75 -44.34 77.32
C GLN A 888 31.52 -44.32 76.41
N GLU A 889 30.39 -43.82 76.91
CA GLU A 889 29.16 -43.67 76.14
C GLU A 889 29.35 -42.70 74.96
N THR A 890 30.05 -41.59 75.18
CA THR A 890 30.40 -40.62 74.13
C THR A 890 31.33 -41.28 73.10
N LYS A 891 32.42 -41.92 73.55
CA LYS A 891 33.38 -42.60 72.66
C LYS A 891 32.71 -43.68 71.80
N THR A 892 31.79 -44.46 72.36
CA THR A 892 31.09 -45.54 71.67
C THR A 892 30.05 -45.04 70.66
N LYS A 893 29.40 -43.90 70.95
CA LYS A 893 28.43 -43.28 70.04
C LYS A 893 29.07 -42.64 68.80
N TYR A 894 30.26 -42.02 68.91
CA TYR A 894 30.86 -41.23 67.82
C TYR A 894 32.01 -41.91 67.07
N LEU A 895 32.48 -43.09 67.49
CA LEU A 895 33.40 -43.91 66.68
C LEU A 895 32.67 -44.82 65.68
N LYS A 896 31.33 -44.79 65.64
CA LYS A 896 30.49 -45.57 64.70
C LYS A 896 29.87 -44.72 63.57
N SER A 897 30.06 -43.41 63.59
CA SER A 897 29.72 -42.45 62.53
C SER A 897 31.00 -42.00 61.85
#